data_AF-A0A0K8SDZ2-F1
#
_entry.id   AF-A0A0K8SDZ2-F1
#
_cell.length_a   1.000
_cell.length_b   1.000
_cell.length_c   1.000
_cell.angle_alpha   90.00
_cell.angle_beta   90.00
_cell.angle_gamma   90.00
#
_symmetry.space_group_name_H-M   'P 1'
#
loop_
_entity.id
_entity.type
_entity.pdbx_description
1 polymer ?
#
loop_
_entity_poly.entity_id
_entity_poly.type
_entity_poly.pdbx_seq_one_letter_code
_entity_poly.pdbx_strand_id
1 'polypeptide(L)'
;VEAISCLIKIRLKTKALSNFYLSCIKELVSAHTENLGTVLKHTIYNELSTSRNPNNMAMLGVIFQYDADRAARHLADIFLELLFNRDDYLRPLRALLRELARVLRHDLKLQPFCRGLMEHREALPRDIDAGRAFTSTVDIISLCLFLAVMPHARSDRKDFSQVEKMQLSISAIQGEFVWWLQETALKIFKPSASDYVHAIHKVFLLEPAEQYYKIDNWPPEQDRVLFMRMACEVPVAETALITLLASGLNKEQPLSPTDAMDLTLEIVKRAAGVTNPIIPVLKVDKLKILDLVFNLSAYRHPDNINLPPEYKPPSLAISNLYWKSWTLLLILAAHNPVNLGSLAWTKYPTLRVLMEMCITSHFVFPPGFDDLQMHSLEKQNILEFESHLAAASTKMEITEQTSLLLSQLITMEPFGNPRRPPQATVDHIKTLNSPLRLGHLLCRSRNPDFLLDIIQHQGSSQSMPWLADLVHNSEGALNHLPVQCLCEFLLSSSHKQEGKYQQLLKHLQNILTDPKQDSSNACEVLEYFLKRLSSPSNRTLAITGLKLVISPVNEDEVMEVDREKDPNSIKDDPSWLTEQLPKLPHFEAARPQIVQSLRQACLVENEPELVTAYLCFLARYASGNLSEMGDLVLDMAQLIVERSTIISSILPTQN
;
A
#
# COMPACT_ATOMS: atom_id res chain seq x y z
N VAL A 1 16.58 44.88 -28.29
CA VAL A 1 15.98 45.00 -26.94
C VAL A 1 15.09 46.23 -26.79
N GLU A 2 15.59 47.46 -27.02
CA GLU A 2 14.80 48.69 -26.87
C GLU A 2 13.53 48.73 -27.75
N ALA A 3 13.63 48.32 -29.02
CA ALA A 3 12.48 48.21 -29.91
C ALA A 3 11.38 47.28 -29.35
N ILE A 4 11.79 46.14 -28.77
CA ILE A 4 10.86 45.16 -28.16
C ILE A 4 10.20 45.76 -26.92
N SER A 5 10.95 46.46 -26.07
CA SER A 5 10.43 47.18 -24.90
C SER A 5 9.38 48.24 -25.27
N CYS A 6 9.60 48.98 -26.36
CA CYS A 6 8.62 49.92 -26.89
C CYS A 6 7.36 49.23 -27.42
N LEU A 7 7.51 48.12 -28.16
CA LEU A 7 6.39 47.36 -28.71
C LEU A 7 5.47 46.81 -27.60
N ILE A 8 6.03 46.25 -26.53
CA ILE A 8 5.27 45.68 -25.39
C ILE A 8 4.45 46.74 -24.65
N LYS A 9 4.88 48.01 -24.68
CA LYS A 9 4.18 49.13 -24.03
C LYS A 9 3.00 49.66 -24.83
N ILE A 10 2.79 49.20 -26.07
CA ILE A 10 1.67 49.64 -26.91
C ILE A 10 0.34 49.22 -26.28
N ARG A 11 -0.57 50.18 -26.13
CA ARG A 11 -1.92 49.98 -25.59
C ARG A 11 -2.94 50.18 -26.72
N LEU A 12 -3.61 49.10 -27.10
CA LEU A 12 -4.65 49.11 -28.13
C LEU A 12 -6.02 48.96 -27.49
N LYS A 13 -6.95 49.85 -27.86
CA LYS A 13 -8.28 49.93 -27.24
C LYS A 13 -9.33 49.03 -27.91
N THR A 14 -9.14 48.63 -29.16
CA THR A 14 -10.11 47.81 -29.92
C THR A 14 -9.65 46.37 -30.04
N LYS A 15 -10.59 45.43 -29.88
CA LYS A 15 -10.33 43.98 -29.90
C LYS A 15 -9.65 43.51 -31.21
N ALA A 16 -10.04 44.07 -32.36
CA ALA A 16 -9.45 43.74 -33.65
C ALA A 16 -7.97 44.15 -33.74
N LEU A 17 -7.62 45.36 -33.30
CA LEU A 17 -6.23 45.83 -33.27
C LEU A 17 -5.41 45.04 -32.23
N SER A 18 -5.98 44.73 -31.07
CA SER A 18 -5.31 43.89 -30.07
C SER A 18 -5.00 42.49 -30.62
N ASN A 19 -5.94 41.86 -31.34
CA ASN A 19 -5.71 40.55 -31.96
C ASN A 19 -4.64 40.61 -33.08
N PHE A 20 -4.64 41.66 -33.89
CA PHE A 20 -3.61 41.87 -34.90
C PHE A 20 -2.23 42.06 -34.26
N TYR A 21 -2.14 42.90 -33.23
CA TYR A 21 -0.93 43.10 -32.44
C TYR A 21 -0.42 41.81 -31.80
N LEU A 22 -1.30 40.99 -31.22
CA LEU A 22 -0.95 39.67 -30.68
C LEU A 22 -0.39 38.73 -31.75
N SER A 23 -0.92 38.80 -32.98
CA SER A 23 -0.39 38.05 -34.13
C SER A 23 1.00 38.53 -34.53
N CYS A 24 1.23 39.85 -34.54
CA CYS A 24 2.56 40.42 -34.77
C CYS A 24 3.58 40.01 -33.70
N ILE A 25 3.17 39.94 -32.42
CA ILE A 25 4.02 39.45 -31.33
C ILE A 25 4.37 37.97 -31.55
N LYS A 26 3.42 37.15 -32.01
CA LYS A 26 3.69 35.75 -32.39
C LYS A 26 4.74 35.67 -33.49
N GLU A 27 4.59 36.48 -34.53
CA GLU A 27 5.51 36.51 -35.68
C GLU A 27 6.91 36.99 -35.27
N LEU A 28 7.00 37.98 -34.39
CA LEU A 28 8.26 38.48 -33.81
C LEU A 28 9.02 37.39 -33.05
N VAL A 29 8.29 36.59 -32.26
CA VAL A 29 8.86 35.47 -31.50
C VAL A 29 9.24 34.32 -32.43
N SER A 30 8.49 34.06 -33.51
CA SER A 30 8.83 33.03 -34.49
C SER A 30 10.03 33.40 -35.38
N ALA A 31 10.25 34.69 -35.63
CA ALA A 31 11.33 35.16 -36.49
C ALA A 31 12.73 34.94 -35.88
N HIS A 32 12.89 35.16 -34.57
CA HIS A 32 14.13 34.90 -33.86
C HIS A 32 13.87 34.29 -32.48
N THR A 33 14.48 33.14 -32.22
CA THR A 33 14.28 32.39 -30.98
C THR A 33 14.73 33.14 -29.72
N GLU A 34 15.68 34.07 -29.83
CA GLU A 34 16.17 34.90 -28.72
C GLU A 34 15.17 35.99 -28.29
N ASN A 35 14.23 36.35 -29.17
CA ASN A 35 13.20 37.35 -28.84
C ASN A 35 12.26 36.84 -27.75
N LEU A 36 12.04 35.52 -27.68
CA LEU A 36 11.16 34.87 -26.71
C LEU A 36 11.47 35.31 -25.27
N GLY A 37 12.72 35.13 -24.82
CA GLY A 37 13.15 35.47 -23.47
C GLY A 37 13.06 36.97 -23.17
N THR A 38 13.41 37.82 -24.15
CA THR A 38 13.36 39.28 -24.00
C THR A 38 11.92 39.79 -23.88
N VAL A 39 11.02 39.30 -24.74
CA VAL A 39 9.60 39.66 -24.72
C VAL A 39 8.97 39.20 -23.41
N LEU A 40 9.26 37.97 -22.98
CA LEU A 40 8.76 37.41 -21.73
C LEU A 40 9.22 38.24 -20.53
N LYS A 41 10.53 38.53 -20.42
CA LYS A 41 11.12 39.34 -19.35
C LYS A 41 10.44 40.70 -19.23
N HIS A 42 10.40 41.48 -20.31
CA HIS A 42 9.77 42.81 -20.25
C HIS A 42 8.27 42.75 -19.92
N THR A 43 7.55 41.72 -20.39
CA THR A 43 6.13 41.56 -20.07
C THR A 43 5.91 41.25 -18.59
N ILE A 44 6.72 40.37 -17.99
CA ILE A 44 6.65 40.02 -16.57
C ILE A 44 7.01 41.21 -15.68
N TYR A 45 8.09 41.94 -15.99
CA TYR A 45 8.46 43.15 -15.24
C TYR A 45 7.38 44.23 -15.33
N ASN A 46 6.74 44.40 -16.50
CA ASN A 46 5.63 45.33 -16.64
C ASN A 46 4.42 44.92 -15.80
N GLU A 47 4.14 43.62 -15.65
CA GLU A 47 3.05 43.11 -14.82
C GLU A 47 3.30 43.30 -13.32
N LEU A 48 4.55 43.17 -12.89
CA LEU A 48 4.96 43.45 -11.50
C LEU A 48 5.06 44.94 -11.19
N SER A 49 5.14 45.80 -12.22
CA SER A 49 5.18 47.25 -12.08
C SER A 49 3.79 47.86 -11.80
N THR A 50 3.77 49.13 -11.38
CA THR A 50 2.55 49.94 -11.27
C THR A 50 1.93 50.31 -12.62
N SER A 51 2.62 50.04 -13.72
CA SER A 51 2.24 50.46 -15.08
C SER A 51 1.66 49.33 -15.95
N ARG A 52 0.92 48.39 -15.33
CA ARG A 52 0.36 47.19 -15.97
C ARG A 52 -0.37 47.49 -17.29
N ASN A 53 -0.04 46.73 -18.33
CA ASN A 53 -0.71 46.82 -19.63
C ASN A 53 -1.80 45.73 -19.70
N PRO A 54 -3.07 46.08 -20.02
CA PRO A 54 -4.15 45.09 -20.13
C PRO A 54 -3.88 43.96 -21.12
N ASN A 55 -2.99 44.17 -22.10
CA ASN A 55 -2.65 43.16 -23.09
C ASN A 55 -1.60 42.13 -22.60
N ASN A 56 -0.96 42.34 -21.44
CA ASN A 56 0.13 41.49 -20.95
C ASN A 56 -0.24 40.01 -20.87
N MET A 57 -1.35 39.68 -20.19
CA MET A 57 -1.78 38.29 -20.04
C MET A 57 -2.12 37.62 -21.38
N ALA A 58 -2.69 38.38 -22.32
CA ALA A 58 -2.96 37.88 -23.66
C ALA A 58 -1.66 37.65 -24.47
N MET A 59 -0.67 38.55 -24.32
CA MET A 59 0.67 38.36 -24.90
C MET A 59 1.34 37.11 -24.36
N LEU A 60 1.30 36.89 -23.05
CA LEU A 60 1.81 35.67 -22.41
C LEU A 60 1.10 34.42 -22.94
N GLY A 61 -0.22 34.48 -23.12
CA GLY A 61 -1.00 33.42 -23.77
C GLY A 61 -0.46 33.04 -25.15
N VAL A 62 -0.21 34.03 -26.01
CA VAL A 62 0.33 33.79 -27.36
C VAL A 62 1.75 33.22 -27.33
N ILE A 63 2.57 33.67 -26.39
CA ILE A 63 3.95 33.21 -26.22
C ILE A 63 3.97 31.73 -25.82
N PHE A 64 3.17 31.33 -24.83
CA PHE A 64 3.09 29.94 -24.38
C PHE A 64 2.44 29.01 -25.42
N GLN A 65 1.57 29.53 -26.29
CA GLN A 65 1.03 28.77 -27.42
C GLN A 65 2.05 28.50 -28.54
N TYR A 66 3.10 29.31 -28.65
CA TYR A 66 4.16 29.09 -29.64
C TYR A 66 5.13 27.99 -29.21
N ASP A 67 5.72 28.11 -28.02
CA ASP A 67 6.64 27.12 -27.44
C ASP A 67 6.49 27.13 -25.90
N ALA A 68 5.59 26.28 -25.40
CA ALA A 68 5.24 26.21 -23.99
C ALA A 68 6.43 25.79 -23.09
N ASP A 69 7.25 24.83 -23.55
CA ASP A 69 8.35 24.28 -22.75
C ASP A 69 9.49 25.29 -22.63
N ARG A 70 9.87 25.94 -23.74
CA ARG A 70 10.91 26.96 -23.71
C ARG A 70 10.44 28.23 -22.99
N ALA A 71 9.19 28.63 -23.17
CA ALA A 71 8.60 29.75 -22.42
C ALA A 71 8.59 29.47 -20.91
N ALA A 72 8.25 28.25 -20.49
CA ALA A 72 8.28 27.84 -19.08
C ALA A 72 9.70 27.91 -18.48
N ARG A 73 10.73 27.49 -19.21
CA ARG A 73 12.13 27.61 -18.73
C ARG A 73 12.59 29.07 -18.60
N HIS A 74 12.32 29.91 -19.61
CA HIS A 74 12.65 31.33 -19.50
C HIS A 74 11.85 32.03 -18.39
N LEU A 75 10.60 31.63 -18.15
CA LEU A 75 9.81 32.13 -17.03
C LEU A 75 10.49 31.77 -15.70
N ALA A 76 11.02 30.56 -15.58
CA ALA A 76 11.76 30.12 -14.41
C ALA A 76 13.03 30.95 -14.17
N ASP A 77 13.82 31.23 -15.21
CA ASP A 77 15.01 32.08 -15.12
C ASP A 77 14.66 33.49 -14.61
N ILE A 78 13.58 34.08 -15.13
CA ILE A 78 13.08 35.40 -14.69
C ILE A 78 12.63 35.35 -13.22
N PHE A 79 11.96 34.27 -12.81
CA PHE A 79 11.53 34.09 -11.42
C PHE A 79 12.74 33.99 -10.49
N LEU A 80 13.78 33.23 -10.85
CA LEU A 80 15.02 33.15 -10.07
C LEU A 80 15.70 34.51 -9.98
N GLU A 81 15.85 35.25 -11.08
CA GLU A 81 16.43 36.61 -11.08
C GLU A 81 15.69 37.54 -10.10
N LEU A 82 14.36 37.46 -10.04
CA LEU A 82 13.55 38.27 -9.12
C LEU A 82 13.63 37.78 -7.66
N LEU A 83 13.69 36.47 -7.43
CA LEU A 83 13.87 35.89 -6.09
C LEU A 83 15.26 36.17 -5.50
N PHE A 84 16.25 36.33 -6.37
CA PHE A 84 17.63 36.66 -6.03
C PHE A 84 17.83 38.15 -5.76
N ASN A 85 16.84 38.99 -6.08
CA ASN A 85 16.88 40.41 -5.79
C ASN A 85 16.76 40.70 -4.28
N ARG A 86 17.23 41.86 -3.82
CA ARG A 86 17.18 42.24 -2.39
C ARG A 86 15.74 42.44 -1.90
N ASP A 87 14.87 42.98 -2.74
CA ASP A 87 13.45 43.19 -2.41
C ASP A 87 12.69 41.86 -2.36
N ASP A 88 11.69 41.78 -1.47
CA ASP A 88 10.86 40.57 -1.33
C ASP A 88 9.82 40.49 -2.46
N TYR A 89 10.19 39.77 -3.52
CA TYR A 89 9.32 39.46 -4.64
C TYR A 89 8.48 38.19 -4.45
N LEU A 90 8.63 37.45 -3.34
CA LEU A 90 7.98 36.14 -3.18
C LEU A 90 6.45 36.25 -3.27
N ARG A 91 5.85 37.15 -2.50
CA ARG A 91 4.39 37.34 -2.49
C ARG A 91 3.84 37.82 -3.86
N PRO A 92 4.44 38.83 -4.53
CA PRO A 92 4.08 39.19 -5.90
C PRO A 92 4.21 38.04 -6.92
N LEU A 93 5.29 37.24 -6.84
CA LEU A 93 5.53 36.12 -7.75
C LEU A 93 4.51 34.99 -7.55
N ARG A 94 4.13 34.68 -6.30
CA ARG A 94 3.03 33.74 -6.01
C ARG A 94 1.72 34.18 -6.65
N ALA A 95 1.37 35.47 -6.52
CA ALA A 95 0.17 36.03 -7.12
C ALA A 95 0.21 35.98 -8.67
N LEU A 96 1.36 36.33 -9.25
CA LEU A 96 1.56 36.27 -10.70
C LEU A 96 1.44 34.84 -11.22
N LEU A 97 2.10 33.86 -10.59
CA LEU A 97 2.08 32.47 -11.03
C LEU A 97 0.66 31.87 -10.96
N ARG A 98 -0.13 32.24 -9.94
CA ARG A 98 -1.55 31.87 -9.86
C ARG A 98 -2.36 32.44 -11.02
N GLU A 99 -2.13 33.70 -11.36
CA GLU A 99 -2.81 34.35 -12.49
C GLU A 99 -2.40 33.71 -13.83
N LEU A 100 -1.12 33.37 -14.01
CA LEU A 100 -0.64 32.63 -15.17
C LEU A 100 -1.30 31.25 -15.27
N ALA A 101 -1.37 30.49 -14.17
CA ALA A 101 -2.04 29.19 -14.15
C ALA A 101 -3.53 29.30 -14.53
N ARG A 102 -4.21 30.37 -14.06
CA ARG A 102 -5.61 30.65 -14.38
C ARG A 102 -5.84 30.98 -15.86
N VAL A 103 -4.95 31.77 -16.45
CA VAL A 103 -5.06 32.25 -17.84
C VAL A 103 -4.60 31.18 -18.84
N LEU A 104 -3.45 30.56 -18.60
CA LEU A 104 -2.80 29.61 -19.51
C LEU A 104 -3.31 28.17 -19.36
N ARG A 105 -3.83 27.80 -18.18
CA ARG A 105 -4.34 26.45 -17.89
C ARG A 105 -3.32 25.37 -18.30
N HIS A 106 -3.63 24.52 -19.29
CA HIS A 106 -2.78 23.43 -19.76
C HIS A 106 -1.55 23.87 -20.57
N ASP A 107 -1.52 25.12 -21.03
CA ASP A 107 -0.39 25.71 -21.75
C ASP A 107 0.76 26.05 -20.79
N LEU A 108 0.46 26.29 -19.50
CA LEU A 108 1.49 26.44 -18.47
C LEU A 108 2.00 25.06 -18.06
N LYS A 109 3.15 24.66 -18.62
CA LYS A 109 3.82 23.41 -18.26
C LYS A 109 4.57 23.57 -16.93
N LEU A 110 3.92 23.18 -15.83
CA LEU A 110 4.47 23.30 -14.48
C LEU A 110 5.77 22.51 -14.27
N GLN A 111 5.87 21.29 -14.81
CA GLN A 111 7.08 20.47 -14.68
C GLN A 111 8.30 21.14 -15.35
N PRO A 112 8.28 21.53 -16.65
CA PRO A 112 9.36 22.30 -17.27
C PRO A 112 9.70 23.61 -16.54
N PHE A 113 8.71 24.30 -15.98
CA PHE A 113 8.94 25.51 -15.18
C PHE A 113 9.72 25.18 -13.89
N CYS A 114 9.25 24.20 -13.10
CA CYS A 114 9.95 23.73 -11.90
C CYS A 114 11.37 23.25 -12.22
N ARG A 115 11.54 22.50 -13.33
CA ARG A 115 12.84 22.05 -13.82
C ARG A 115 13.76 23.23 -14.14
N GLY A 116 13.26 24.29 -14.77
CA GLY A 116 14.03 25.51 -15.03
C GLY A 116 14.52 26.17 -13.73
N LEU A 117 13.68 26.22 -12.68
CA LEU A 117 14.08 26.75 -11.37
C LEU A 117 15.23 25.92 -10.75
N MET A 118 15.24 24.62 -11.04
CA MET A 118 16.20 23.65 -10.49
C MET A 118 17.47 23.50 -11.33
N GLU A 119 17.42 23.81 -12.63
CA GLU A 119 18.55 23.64 -13.54
C GLU A 119 19.58 24.76 -13.42
N HIS A 120 19.26 25.88 -12.77
CA HIS A 120 20.20 26.99 -12.59
C HIS A 120 21.54 26.52 -12.00
N ARG A 121 22.64 26.82 -12.69
CA ARG A 121 24.01 26.39 -12.33
C ARG A 121 24.92 27.52 -11.90
N GLU A 122 24.49 28.77 -12.07
CA GLU A 122 25.35 29.92 -11.78
C GLU A 122 25.45 30.14 -10.26
N ALA A 123 26.63 30.57 -9.82
CA ALA A 123 26.85 30.87 -8.41
C ALA A 123 26.08 32.14 -8.03
N LEU A 124 25.47 32.12 -6.84
CA LEU A 124 24.79 33.29 -6.30
C LEU A 124 25.77 34.45 -6.11
N PRO A 125 25.42 35.67 -6.55
CA PRO A 125 26.11 36.89 -6.14
C PRO A 125 26.28 36.99 -4.62
N ARG A 126 27.43 37.53 -4.16
CA ARG A 126 27.80 37.60 -2.73
C ARG A 126 26.82 38.39 -1.86
N ASP A 127 26.04 39.29 -2.46
CA ASP A 127 25.11 40.18 -1.78
C ASP A 127 23.73 39.55 -1.50
N ILE A 128 23.53 38.29 -1.91
CA ILE A 128 22.25 37.60 -1.81
C ILE A 128 22.25 36.66 -0.61
N ASP A 129 21.20 36.73 0.19
CA ASP A 129 20.93 35.74 1.22
C ASP A 129 20.54 34.40 0.57
N ALA A 130 21.49 33.47 0.55
CA ALA A 130 21.33 32.15 -0.03
C ALA A 130 20.24 31.31 0.69
N GLY A 131 20.06 31.47 2.00
CA GLY A 131 19.03 30.77 2.76
C GLY A 131 17.63 31.26 2.39
N ARG A 132 17.46 32.59 2.27
CA ARG A 132 16.20 33.19 1.77
C ARG A 132 15.91 32.79 0.32
N ALA A 133 16.91 32.83 -0.55
CA ALA A 133 16.77 32.45 -1.95
C ALA A 133 16.36 30.97 -2.10
N PHE A 134 16.97 30.09 -1.31
CA PHE A 134 16.63 28.67 -1.25
C PHE A 134 15.18 28.44 -0.79
N THR A 135 14.81 28.98 0.38
CA THR A 135 13.47 28.81 0.95
C THR A 135 12.37 29.39 0.08
N SER A 136 12.63 30.51 -0.61
CA SER A 136 11.70 31.12 -1.56
C SER A 136 11.55 30.29 -2.84
N THR A 137 12.64 29.69 -3.34
CA THR A 137 12.58 28.78 -4.50
C THR A 137 11.77 27.53 -4.16
N VAL A 138 12.01 26.94 -2.99
CA VAL A 138 11.23 25.81 -2.46
C VAL A 138 9.75 26.19 -2.31
N ASP A 139 9.44 27.41 -1.86
CA ASP A 139 8.06 27.89 -1.76
C ASP A 139 7.35 27.93 -3.11
N ILE A 140 7.99 28.48 -4.15
CA ILE A 140 7.43 28.50 -5.51
C ILE A 140 7.22 27.08 -6.06
N ILE A 141 8.17 26.15 -5.82
CA ILE A 141 8.00 24.75 -6.21
C ILE A 141 6.79 24.13 -5.48
N SER A 142 6.65 24.36 -4.17
CA SER A 142 5.51 23.85 -3.40
C SER A 142 4.17 24.44 -3.87
N LEU A 143 4.15 25.71 -4.29
CA LEU A 143 2.98 26.33 -4.90
C LEU A 143 2.60 25.62 -6.21
N CYS A 144 3.58 25.22 -7.03
CA CYS A 144 3.32 24.51 -8.28
C CYS A 144 2.57 23.19 -8.07
N LEU A 145 2.78 22.50 -6.94
CA LEU A 145 2.04 21.28 -6.61
C LEU A 145 0.53 21.57 -6.45
N PHE A 146 0.17 22.66 -5.76
CA PHE A 146 -1.22 23.08 -5.63
C PHE A 146 -1.80 23.65 -6.92
N LEU A 147 -0.98 24.29 -7.77
CA LEU A 147 -1.41 24.75 -9.09
C LEU A 147 -1.74 23.57 -10.01
N ALA A 148 -1.07 22.43 -9.87
CA ALA A 148 -1.42 21.21 -10.60
C ALA A 148 -2.80 20.68 -10.18
N VAL A 149 -3.19 20.85 -8.92
CA VAL A 149 -4.50 20.44 -8.38
C VAL A 149 -5.64 21.39 -8.78
N MET A 150 -5.33 22.69 -8.94
CA MET A 150 -6.33 23.75 -9.17
C MET A 150 -7.37 23.45 -10.27
N PRO A 151 -7.03 22.92 -11.46
CA PRO A 151 -8.01 22.65 -12.52
C PRO A 151 -9.01 21.55 -12.15
N HIS A 152 -8.61 20.63 -11.27
CA HIS A 152 -9.37 19.43 -10.94
C HIS A 152 -10.21 19.61 -9.67
N ALA A 153 -9.79 20.47 -8.74
CA ALA A 153 -10.49 20.71 -7.47
C ALA A 153 -11.93 21.25 -7.64
N ARG A 154 -12.24 21.93 -8.75
CA ARG A 154 -13.57 22.52 -9.02
C ARG A 154 -14.35 21.80 -10.12
N SER A 155 -13.89 20.63 -10.56
CA SER A 155 -14.56 19.87 -11.62
C SER A 155 -15.64 18.95 -11.05
N ASP A 156 -16.89 19.14 -11.47
CA ASP A 156 -18.04 18.31 -11.04
C ASP A 156 -17.97 16.87 -11.60
N ARG A 157 -17.12 16.62 -12.61
CA ARG A 157 -16.85 15.29 -13.18
C ARG A 157 -15.39 14.90 -12.96
N LYS A 158 -15.18 13.88 -12.11
CA LYS A 158 -13.86 13.29 -11.87
C LYS A 158 -13.44 12.44 -13.07
N ASP A 159 -12.85 13.05 -14.08
CA ASP A 159 -12.15 12.30 -15.13
C ASP A 159 -10.91 11.65 -14.52
N PHE A 160 -10.97 10.34 -14.23
CA PHE A 160 -9.86 9.61 -13.60
C PHE A 160 -8.53 9.74 -14.36
N SER A 161 -8.58 9.82 -15.70
CA SER A 161 -7.39 10.01 -16.55
C SER A 161 -6.73 11.39 -16.38
N GLN A 162 -7.50 12.42 -16.05
CA GLN A 162 -6.96 13.76 -15.79
C GLN A 162 -6.33 13.83 -14.40
N VAL A 163 -6.96 13.21 -13.41
CA VAL A 163 -6.41 13.08 -12.04
C VAL A 163 -5.12 12.26 -12.06
N GLU A 164 -5.05 11.20 -12.86
CA GLU A 164 -3.82 10.43 -13.07
C GLU A 164 -2.69 11.29 -13.63
N LYS A 165 -2.96 12.09 -14.67
CA LYS A 165 -1.95 13.02 -15.23
C LYS A 165 -1.47 14.05 -14.21
N MET A 166 -2.37 14.57 -13.38
CA MET A 166 -2.04 15.46 -12.28
C MET A 166 -1.11 14.76 -11.27
N GLN A 167 -1.47 13.55 -10.82
CA GLN A 167 -0.68 12.76 -9.88
C GLN A 167 0.73 12.48 -10.42
N LEU A 168 0.84 12.05 -11.68
CA LEU A 168 2.13 11.82 -12.33
C LEU A 168 2.96 13.10 -12.46
N SER A 169 2.33 14.24 -12.77
CA SER A 169 3.02 15.52 -12.84
C SER A 169 3.58 15.96 -11.47
N ILE A 170 2.81 15.79 -10.39
CA ILE A 170 3.28 16.13 -9.03
C ILE A 170 4.43 15.19 -8.63
N SER A 171 4.29 13.88 -8.89
CA SER A 171 5.33 12.89 -8.62
C SER A 171 6.64 13.19 -9.37
N ALA A 172 6.53 13.61 -10.64
CA ALA A 172 7.68 14.02 -11.43
C ALA A 172 8.40 15.25 -10.85
N ILE A 173 7.65 16.28 -10.43
CA ILE A 173 8.22 17.47 -9.77
C ILE A 173 8.93 17.08 -8.47
N GLN A 174 8.33 16.19 -7.66
CA GLN A 174 8.96 15.69 -6.42
C GLN A 174 10.26 14.92 -6.71
N GLY A 175 10.29 14.10 -7.77
CA GLY A 175 11.50 13.39 -8.19
C GLY A 175 12.61 14.32 -8.68
N GLU A 176 12.28 15.31 -9.52
CA GLU A 176 13.22 16.34 -9.98
C GLU A 176 13.76 17.19 -8.83
N PHE A 177 12.91 17.47 -7.83
CA PHE A 177 13.31 18.18 -6.61
C PHE A 177 14.36 17.44 -5.80
N VAL A 178 14.21 16.13 -5.60
CA VAL A 178 15.22 15.33 -4.88
C VAL A 178 16.55 15.32 -5.64
N TRP A 179 16.51 15.23 -6.97
CA TRP A 179 17.71 15.37 -7.80
C TRP A 179 18.36 16.76 -7.65
N TRP A 180 17.55 17.82 -7.68
CA TRP A 180 18.03 19.19 -7.52
C TRP A 180 18.74 19.40 -6.18
N LEU A 181 18.14 18.90 -5.10
CA LEU A 181 18.70 18.99 -3.76
C LEU A 181 20.12 18.42 -3.72
N GLN A 182 20.36 17.27 -4.35
CA GLN A 182 21.67 16.62 -4.32
C GLN A 182 22.69 17.22 -5.28
N GLU A 183 22.29 17.50 -6.52
CA GLU A 183 23.24 17.88 -7.56
C GLU A 183 23.59 19.36 -7.55
N THR A 184 22.62 20.21 -7.23
CA THR A 184 22.66 21.64 -7.54
C THR A 184 22.52 22.48 -6.28
N ALA A 185 21.53 22.18 -5.44
CA ALA A 185 21.17 23.03 -4.32
C ALA A 185 22.29 23.14 -3.28
N LEU A 186 22.96 22.03 -2.97
CA LEU A 186 24.11 21.99 -2.05
C LEU A 186 25.29 22.83 -2.56
N LYS A 187 25.53 22.86 -3.88
CA LYS A 187 26.64 23.61 -4.48
C LYS A 187 26.38 25.12 -4.50
N ILE A 188 25.13 25.51 -4.79
CA ILE A 188 24.76 26.91 -5.01
C ILE A 188 24.32 27.60 -3.70
N PHE A 189 23.34 27.02 -3.00
CA PHE A 189 22.70 27.67 -1.86
C PHE A 189 23.35 27.31 -0.52
N LYS A 190 24.02 26.15 -0.43
CA LYS A 190 24.62 25.62 0.82
C LYS A 190 23.64 25.74 2.02
N PRO A 191 22.43 25.16 1.91
CA PRO A 191 21.41 25.28 2.94
C PRO A 191 21.88 24.67 4.27
N SER A 192 21.37 25.19 5.37
CA SER A 192 21.56 24.57 6.69
C SER A 192 20.86 23.20 6.74
N ALA A 193 21.25 22.33 7.68
CA ALA A 193 20.61 21.02 7.86
C ALA A 193 19.10 21.14 8.14
N SER A 194 18.70 22.12 8.96
CA SER A 194 17.29 22.39 9.24
C SER A 194 16.54 22.85 8.00
N ASP A 195 17.10 23.76 7.20
CA ASP A 195 16.44 24.24 5.98
C ASP A 195 16.32 23.14 4.93
N TYR A 196 17.33 22.25 4.85
CA TYR A 196 17.32 21.11 3.94
C TYR A 196 16.20 20.12 4.28
N VAL A 197 16.08 19.72 5.55
CA VAL A 197 15.00 18.84 6.02
C VAL A 197 13.63 19.50 5.83
N HIS A 198 13.51 20.78 6.19
CA HIS A 198 12.29 21.56 6.01
C HIS A 198 11.85 21.65 4.55
N ALA A 199 12.81 21.76 3.62
CA ALA A 199 12.51 21.79 2.20
C ALA A 199 11.93 20.46 1.69
N ILE A 200 12.45 19.33 2.18
CA ILE A 200 11.92 18.00 1.87
C ILE A 200 10.51 17.84 2.44
N HIS A 201 10.30 18.13 3.73
CA HIS A 201 8.95 18.07 4.31
C HIS A 201 7.95 18.94 3.55
N LYS A 202 8.36 20.15 3.13
CA LYS A 202 7.48 21.06 2.40
C LYS A 202 7.10 20.55 1.01
N VAL A 203 8.05 20.04 0.22
CA VAL A 203 7.75 19.56 -1.15
C VAL A 203 7.05 18.19 -1.14
N PHE A 204 7.31 17.36 -0.13
CA PHE A 204 6.59 16.10 0.07
C PHE A 204 5.27 16.26 0.84
N LEU A 205 4.84 17.49 1.13
CA LEU A 205 3.55 17.80 1.76
C LEU A 205 3.39 17.19 3.17
N LEU A 206 4.48 17.15 3.94
CA LEU A 206 4.54 16.65 5.32
C LEU A 206 4.47 17.77 6.37
N GLU A 207 4.73 19.03 5.98
CA GLU A 207 4.56 20.19 6.88
C GLU A 207 3.08 20.44 7.23
N PRO A 208 2.78 21.10 8.37
CA PRO A 208 1.45 21.55 8.70
C PRO A 208 0.87 22.46 7.62
N ALA A 209 -0.45 22.37 7.41
CA ALA A 209 -1.14 23.07 6.31
C ALA A 209 -0.88 24.59 6.30
N GLU A 210 -0.71 25.20 7.47
CA GLU A 210 -0.40 26.63 7.67
C GLU A 210 0.81 27.10 6.88
N GLN A 211 1.82 26.23 6.74
CA GLN A 211 3.08 26.55 6.10
C GLN A 211 2.93 26.85 4.59
N TYR A 212 1.85 26.39 3.95
CA TYR A 212 1.61 26.55 2.51
C TYR A 212 0.83 27.83 2.16
N TYR A 213 0.00 28.32 3.09
CA TYR A 213 -0.85 29.49 2.88
C TYR A 213 -0.43 30.73 3.68
N LYS A 214 0.57 30.65 4.58
CA LYS A 214 0.98 31.79 5.43
C LYS A 214 1.38 33.07 4.69
N ILE A 215 1.84 32.99 3.44
CA ILE A 215 2.38 34.14 2.70
C ILE A 215 1.26 35.00 2.08
N ASP A 216 0.25 34.34 1.50
CA ASP A 216 -0.79 35.02 0.71
C ASP A 216 -2.21 34.50 0.95
N ASN A 217 -2.41 33.67 1.98
CA ASN A 217 -3.68 33.05 2.39
C ASN A 217 -4.37 32.22 1.31
N TRP A 218 -3.64 31.80 0.27
CA TRP A 218 -4.13 30.93 -0.78
C TRP A 218 -3.66 29.48 -0.57
N PRO A 219 -4.52 28.45 -0.76
CA PRO A 219 -5.90 28.49 -1.26
C PRO A 219 -6.94 29.11 -0.30
N PRO A 220 -8.13 29.53 -0.81
CA PRO A 220 -9.25 29.97 0.03
C PRO A 220 -9.61 28.94 1.08
N GLU A 221 -10.03 29.37 2.27
CA GLU A 221 -10.25 28.50 3.44
C GLU A 221 -11.13 27.28 3.16
N GLN A 222 -12.21 27.46 2.39
CA GLN A 222 -13.14 26.41 1.99
C GLN A 222 -12.48 25.32 1.11
N ASP A 223 -11.47 25.69 0.33
CA ASP A 223 -10.80 24.81 -0.64
C ASP A 223 -9.55 24.12 -0.03
N ARG A 224 -9.03 24.58 1.12
CA ARG A 224 -7.73 24.15 1.67
C ARG A 224 -7.64 22.64 1.90
N VAL A 225 -8.67 22.04 2.50
CA VAL A 225 -8.69 20.59 2.82
C VAL A 225 -8.68 19.76 1.55
N LEU A 226 -9.46 20.16 0.54
CA LEU A 226 -9.52 19.46 -0.75
C LEU A 226 -8.18 19.55 -1.49
N PHE A 227 -7.58 20.74 -1.54
CA PHE A 227 -6.29 20.95 -2.19
C PHE A 227 -5.19 20.11 -1.52
N MET A 228 -5.10 20.12 -0.18
CA MET A 228 -4.14 19.30 0.56
C MET A 228 -4.36 17.82 0.29
N ARG A 229 -5.59 17.33 0.37
CA ARG A 229 -5.90 15.92 0.14
C ARG A 229 -5.48 15.47 -1.26
N MET A 230 -5.89 16.19 -2.30
CA MET A 230 -5.57 15.83 -3.69
C MET A 230 -4.07 15.93 -3.98
N ALA A 231 -3.36 16.88 -3.36
CA ALA A 231 -1.92 17.02 -3.53
C ALA A 231 -1.13 15.92 -2.79
N CYS A 232 -1.65 15.41 -1.66
CA CYS A 232 -1.04 14.32 -0.90
C CYS A 232 -1.29 12.93 -1.50
N GLU A 233 -2.42 12.71 -2.18
CA GLU A 233 -2.79 11.45 -2.84
C GLU A 233 -1.99 11.23 -4.15
N VAL A 234 -0.65 11.16 -4.05
CA VAL A 234 0.28 11.13 -5.19
C VAL A 234 1.30 9.99 -5.04
N PRO A 235 1.64 9.27 -6.13
CA PRO A 235 2.64 8.22 -6.09
C PRO A 235 4.05 8.76 -5.81
N VAL A 236 4.88 7.95 -5.18
CA VAL A 236 6.28 8.29 -4.93
C VAL A 236 7.17 7.50 -5.87
N ALA A 237 8.05 8.20 -6.59
CA ALA A 237 9.02 7.59 -7.47
C ALA A 237 10.07 6.79 -6.69
N GLU A 238 10.39 5.58 -7.16
CA GLU A 238 11.45 4.73 -6.59
C GLU A 238 12.80 5.47 -6.52
N THR A 239 13.14 6.21 -7.58
CA THR A 239 14.38 6.99 -7.64
C THR A 239 14.46 8.04 -6.55
N ALA A 240 13.35 8.68 -6.17
CA ALA A 240 13.33 9.64 -5.08
C ALA A 240 13.65 8.97 -3.74
N LEU A 241 13.07 7.80 -3.46
CA LEU A 241 13.33 7.04 -2.23
C LEU A 241 14.79 6.57 -2.12
N ILE A 242 15.33 5.98 -3.20
CA ILE A 242 16.72 5.50 -3.23
C ILE A 242 17.68 6.66 -3.01
N THR A 243 17.42 7.78 -3.69
CA THR A 243 18.25 8.97 -3.63
C THR A 243 18.25 9.58 -2.23
N LEU A 244 17.07 9.68 -1.58
CA LEU A 244 16.95 10.16 -0.18
C LEU A 244 17.65 9.24 0.83
N LEU A 245 17.53 7.92 0.68
CA LEU A 245 18.23 6.96 1.54
C LEU A 245 19.76 7.03 1.32
N ALA A 246 20.20 7.15 0.06
CA ALA A 246 21.61 7.29 -0.27
C ALA A 246 22.20 8.61 0.26
N SER A 247 21.40 9.71 0.30
CA SER A 247 21.86 10.97 0.89
C SER A 247 22.25 10.85 2.36
N GLY A 248 21.49 10.10 3.16
CA GLY A 248 21.80 9.91 4.58
C GLY A 248 23.07 9.11 4.86
N LEU A 249 23.59 8.38 3.87
CA LEU A 249 24.85 7.63 3.98
C LEU A 249 26.08 8.48 3.65
N ASN A 250 25.89 9.58 2.93
CA ASN A 250 26.99 10.44 2.51
C ASN A 250 27.32 11.46 3.61
N LYS A 251 28.51 11.34 4.21
CA LYS A 251 28.99 12.23 5.28
C LYS A 251 29.12 13.71 4.85
N GLU A 252 29.20 13.99 3.55
CA GLU A 252 29.32 15.35 3.01
C GLU A 252 27.98 16.09 2.91
N GLN A 253 26.86 15.37 3.05
CA GLN A 253 25.53 15.95 2.92
C GLN A 253 24.96 16.40 4.28
N PRO A 254 24.10 17.42 4.30
CA PRO A 254 23.57 17.97 5.55
C PRO A 254 22.51 17.08 6.22
N LEU A 255 22.18 15.94 5.61
CA LEU A 255 21.14 15.04 6.07
C LEU A 255 21.74 13.93 6.95
N SER A 256 21.28 13.83 8.20
CA SER A 256 21.73 12.76 9.09
C SER A 256 21.09 11.40 8.73
N PRO A 257 21.71 10.27 9.10
CA PRO A 257 21.10 8.95 8.89
C PRO A 257 19.73 8.78 9.57
N THR A 258 19.54 9.42 10.73
CA THR A 258 18.27 9.41 11.46
C THR A 258 17.19 10.16 10.71
N ASP A 259 17.50 11.37 10.23
CA ASP A 259 16.54 12.21 9.51
C ASP A 259 16.19 11.59 8.15
N ALA A 260 17.17 11.00 7.45
CA ALA A 260 16.94 10.32 6.19
C ALA A 260 15.94 9.14 6.34
N MET A 261 16.09 8.35 7.42
CA MET A 261 15.18 7.25 7.71
C MET A 261 13.79 7.74 8.06
N ASP A 262 13.68 8.78 8.90
CA ASP A 262 12.40 9.33 9.35
C ASP A 262 11.63 9.98 8.20
N LEU A 263 12.30 10.80 7.37
CA LEU A 263 11.73 11.39 6.17
C LEU A 263 11.23 10.31 5.20
N THR A 264 12.04 9.29 4.93
CA THR A 264 11.66 8.23 4.00
C THR A 264 10.45 7.46 4.53
N LEU A 265 10.42 7.17 5.84
CA LEU A 265 9.29 6.49 6.48
C LEU A 265 8.01 7.32 6.43
N GLU A 266 8.07 8.63 6.66
CA GLU A 266 6.90 9.53 6.55
C GLU A 266 6.39 9.64 5.11
N ILE A 267 7.29 9.78 4.13
CA ILE A 267 6.93 9.82 2.71
C ILE A 267 6.24 8.53 2.28
N VAL A 268 6.77 7.37 2.71
CA VAL A 268 6.19 6.05 2.41
C VAL A 268 4.86 5.85 3.12
N LYS A 269 4.71 6.28 4.38
CA LYS A 269 3.42 6.25 5.10
C LYS A 269 2.36 7.08 4.41
N ARG A 270 2.70 8.29 3.99
CA ARG A 270 1.80 9.19 3.23
C ARG A 270 1.32 8.51 1.94
N ALA A 271 2.24 7.96 1.16
CA ALA A 271 1.93 7.26 -0.08
C ALA A 271 1.09 6.00 0.15
N ALA A 272 1.42 5.21 1.17
CA ALA A 272 0.67 4.01 1.54
C ALA A 272 -0.73 4.30 2.08
N GLY A 273 -0.99 5.49 2.61
CA GLY A 273 -2.29 5.89 3.15
C GLY A 273 -3.37 6.17 2.10
N VAL A 274 -3.03 6.17 0.81
CA VAL A 274 -3.99 6.43 -0.27
C VAL A 274 -4.96 5.26 -0.43
N THR A 275 -6.23 5.52 -0.12
CA THR A 275 -7.30 4.52 -0.24
C THR A 275 -7.76 4.39 -1.69
N ASN A 276 -7.76 3.16 -2.24
CA ASN A 276 -8.17 2.84 -3.61
C ASN A 276 -7.41 3.65 -4.68
N PRO A 277 -6.11 3.40 -4.85
CA PRO A 277 -5.30 4.19 -5.74
C PRO A 277 -5.66 3.92 -7.22
N ILE A 278 -5.72 4.99 -8.02
CA ILE A 278 -5.93 4.92 -9.49
C ILE A 278 -4.72 4.27 -10.16
N ILE A 279 -3.53 4.60 -9.66
CA ILE A 279 -2.23 4.11 -10.12
C ILE A 279 -1.44 3.54 -8.94
N PRO A 280 -0.57 2.54 -9.14
CA PRO A 280 0.29 2.01 -8.07
C PRO A 280 1.08 3.12 -7.36
N VAL A 281 0.84 3.31 -6.07
CA VAL A 281 1.37 4.47 -5.31
C VAL A 281 2.84 4.30 -4.93
N LEU A 282 3.24 3.05 -4.68
CA LEU A 282 4.59 2.67 -4.26
C LEU A 282 5.05 1.47 -5.08
N LYS A 283 5.76 1.73 -6.18
CA LYS A 283 6.38 0.68 -7.00
C LYS A 283 7.89 0.70 -6.78
N VAL A 284 8.43 -0.40 -6.26
CA VAL A 284 9.87 -0.58 -5.99
C VAL A 284 10.33 -1.91 -6.56
N ASP A 285 11.25 -1.85 -7.52
CA ASP A 285 11.79 -3.02 -8.21
C ASP A 285 13.27 -3.29 -7.81
N LYS A 286 14.00 -2.25 -7.43
CA LYS A 286 15.43 -2.33 -7.08
C LYS A 286 15.63 -2.79 -5.64
N LEU A 287 16.13 -4.01 -5.51
CA LEU A 287 16.47 -4.63 -4.22
C LEU A 287 17.54 -3.89 -3.41
N LYS A 288 18.31 -2.99 -4.04
CA LYS A 288 19.32 -2.15 -3.37
C LYS A 288 18.77 -1.33 -2.20
N ILE A 289 17.46 -1.07 -2.17
CA ILE A 289 16.81 -0.37 -1.06
C ILE A 289 17.02 -1.12 0.27
N LEU A 290 17.00 -2.46 0.25
CA LEU A 290 17.23 -3.26 1.46
C LEU A 290 18.61 -2.97 2.05
N ASP A 291 19.64 -3.01 1.22
CA ASP A 291 21.02 -2.73 1.64
C ASP A 291 21.17 -1.30 2.15
N LEU A 292 20.57 -0.32 1.48
CA LEU A 292 20.62 1.09 1.89
C LEU A 292 19.97 1.30 3.26
N VAL A 293 18.79 0.70 3.48
CA VAL A 293 18.04 0.80 4.74
C VAL A 293 18.84 0.19 5.91
N PHE A 294 19.39 -1.01 5.75
CA PHE A 294 20.23 -1.60 6.79
C PHE A 294 21.53 -0.82 7.01
N ASN A 295 22.18 -0.35 5.95
CA ASN A 295 23.39 0.47 6.07
C ASN A 295 23.16 1.80 6.81
N LEU A 296 21.97 2.39 6.71
CA LEU A 296 21.61 3.60 7.47
C LEU A 296 21.42 3.30 8.96
N SER A 297 20.93 2.10 9.28
CA SER A 297 20.82 1.66 10.67
C SER A 297 22.17 1.25 11.29
N ALA A 298 23.23 1.09 10.48
CA ALA A 298 24.52 0.60 10.93
C ALA A 298 25.22 1.60 11.85
N TYR A 299 25.66 1.11 13.00
CA TYR A 299 26.50 1.89 13.90
C TYR A 299 27.92 1.96 13.33
N ARG A 300 28.36 3.17 13.00
CA ARG A 300 29.74 3.45 12.60
C ARG A 300 30.41 4.22 13.72
N HIS A 301 31.48 3.66 14.29
CA HIS A 301 32.27 4.36 15.28
C HIS A 301 33.00 5.55 14.63
N PRO A 302 33.31 6.62 15.39
CA PRO A 302 34.05 7.77 14.86
C PRO A 302 35.42 7.36 14.29
N ASP A 303 35.80 7.92 13.14
CA ASP A 303 37.04 7.60 12.43
C ASP A 303 38.33 7.92 13.25
N ASN A 304 38.19 8.63 14.37
CA ASN A 304 39.28 9.00 15.28
C ASN A 304 39.69 7.88 16.26
N ILE A 305 38.94 6.77 16.33
CA ILE A 305 39.19 5.67 17.26
C ILE A 305 39.72 4.47 16.48
N ASN A 306 41.00 4.15 16.65
CA ASN A 306 41.61 2.97 16.05
C ASN A 306 41.40 1.75 16.95
N LEU A 307 40.66 0.77 16.45
CA LEU A 307 40.49 -0.53 17.10
C LEU A 307 41.80 -1.36 17.00
N PRO A 308 42.02 -2.32 17.92
CA PRO A 308 43.17 -3.23 17.83
C PRO A 308 43.23 -3.97 16.49
N PRO A 309 44.40 -4.12 15.86
CA PRO A 309 44.53 -4.68 14.51
C PRO A 309 44.10 -6.16 14.38
N GLU A 310 44.05 -6.90 15.48
CA GLU A 310 43.60 -8.31 15.51
C GLU A 310 42.09 -8.45 15.80
N TYR A 311 41.40 -7.37 16.17
CA TYR A 311 39.99 -7.38 16.55
C TYR A 311 39.09 -7.02 15.37
N LYS A 312 38.16 -7.91 15.00
CA LYS A 312 37.10 -7.62 14.04
C LYS A 312 35.87 -7.10 14.78
N PRO A 313 35.46 -5.84 14.59
CA PRO A 313 34.30 -5.31 15.29
C PRO A 313 33.02 -6.07 14.89
N PRO A 314 32.12 -6.36 15.85
CA PRO A 314 30.81 -6.91 15.55
C PRO A 314 30.00 -5.94 14.68
N SER A 315 29.15 -6.49 13.81
CA SER A 315 28.21 -5.67 13.03
C SER A 315 27.07 -5.22 13.95
N LEU A 316 27.08 -3.95 14.33
CA LEU A 316 26.09 -3.35 15.23
C LEU A 316 25.23 -2.32 14.47
N ALA A 317 23.99 -2.17 14.92
CA ALA A 317 23.01 -1.23 14.43
C ALA A 317 22.43 -0.41 15.59
N ILE A 318 21.93 0.79 15.30
CA ILE A 318 21.21 1.61 16.27
C ILE A 318 19.79 1.05 16.39
N SER A 319 19.42 0.58 17.59
CA SER A 319 18.17 -0.15 17.85
C SER A 319 16.92 0.57 17.33
N ASN A 320 16.80 1.88 17.56
CA ASN A 320 15.68 2.69 17.07
C ASN A 320 15.60 2.70 15.53
N LEU A 321 16.73 2.91 14.85
CA LEU A 321 16.79 2.93 13.38
C LEU A 321 16.57 1.55 12.78
N TYR A 322 17.00 0.49 13.47
CA TYR A 322 16.79 -0.89 13.06
C TYR A 322 15.29 -1.25 13.05
N TRP A 323 14.53 -0.89 14.08
CA TRP A 323 13.08 -1.16 14.10
C TRP A 323 12.28 -0.26 13.15
N LYS A 324 12.71 1.00 12.95
CA LYS A 324 12.17 1.87 11.89
C LYS A 324 12.44 1.28 10.49
N SER A 325 13.61 0.69 10.27
CA SER A 325 13.97 -0.01 9.03
C SER A 325 12.99 -1.15 8.73
N TRP A 326 12.72 -2.02 9.70
CA TRP A 326 11.73 -3.10 9.52
C TRP A 326 10.32 -2.57 9.23
N THR A 327 9.91 -1.48 9.88
CA THR A 327 8.61 -0.84 9.63
C THR A 327 8.53 -0.31 8.19
N LEU A 328 9.60 0.35 7.70
CA LEU A 328 9.69 0.82 6.32
C LEU A 328 9.60 -0.34 5.32
N LEU A 329 10.39 -1.39 5.54
CA LEU A 329 10.43 -2.57 4.68
C LEU A 329 9.10 -3.33 4.66
N LEU A 330 8.40 -3.39 5.80
CA LEU A 330 7.05 -3.99 5.89
C LEU A 330 6.05 -3.25 5.00
N ILE A 331 6.04 -1.92 5.04
CA ILE A 331 5.14 -1.13 4.18
C ILE A 331 5.49 -1.33 2.70
N LEU A 332 6.78 -1.34 2.35
CA LEU A 332 7.23 -1.56 0.97
C LEU A 332 6.91 -2.96 0.46
N ALA A 333 7.08 -3.99 1.30
CA ALA A 333 6.76 -5.38 0.99
C ALA A 333 5.26 -5.58 0.73
N ALA A 334 4.39 -4.93 1.52
CA ALA A 334 2.94 -4.97 1.34
C ALA A 334 2.49 -4.39 -0.02
N HIS A 335 3.16 -3.33 -0.50
CA HIS A 335 2.86 -2.71 -1.79
C HIS A 335 3.53 -3.42 -2.98
N ASN A 336 4.61 -4.17 -2.76
CA ASN A 336 5.39 -4.85 -3.79
C ASN A 336 5.55 -6.36 -3.46
N PRO A 337 4.44 -7.12 -3.42
CA PRO A 337 4.45 -8.48 -2.91
C PRO A 337 5.28 -9.47 -3.75
N VAL A 338 5.35 -9.27 -5.08
CA VAL A 338 6.02 -10.19 -6.00
C VAL A 338 7.54 -10.14 -5.87
N ASN A 339 8.13 -8.93 -5.83
CA ASN A 339 9.58 -8.75 -5.82
C ASN A 339 10.13 -8.65 -4.39
N LEU A 340 9.69 -7.63 -3.64
CA LEU A 340 10.15 -7.39 -2.28
C LEU A 340 9.48 -8.33 -1.27
N GLY A 341 8.18 -8.57 -1.41
CA GLY A 341 7.44 -9.45 -0.50
C GLY A 341 7.96 -10.90 -0.53
N SER A 342 8.19 -11.47 -1.72
CA SER A 342 8.75 -12.82 -1.85
C SER A 342 10.15 -12.95 -1.27
N LEU A 343 11.01 -11.96 -1.50
CA LEU A 343 12.36 -11.91 -0.95
C LEU A 343 12.34 -11.74 0.57
N ALA A 344 11.48 -10.85 1.07
CA ALA A 344 11.23 -10.64 2.49
C ALA A 344 10.82 -11.94 3.18
N TRP A 345 9.86 -12.66 2.58
CA TRP A 345 9.31 -13.89 3.14
C TRP A 345 10.31 -15.05 3.18
N THR A 346 11.18 -15.15 2.18
CA THR A 346 12.14 -16.26 2.04
C THR A 346 13.45 -16.00 2.79
N LYS A 347 13.99 -14.78 2.73
CA LYS A 347 15.33 -14.48 3.25
C LYS A 347 15.35 -13.77 4.60
N TYR A 348 14.26 -13.10 5.01
CA TYR A 348 14.26 -12.25 6.21
C TYR A 348 13.23 -12.76 7.24
N PRO A 349 13.64 -13.65 8.16
CA PRO A 349 12.72 -14.28 9.12
C PRO A 349 12.00 -13.28 10.04
N THR A 350 12.68 -12.20 10.44
CA THR A 350 12.05 -11.13 11.24
C THR A 350 10.93 -10.42 10.46
N LEU A 351 11.14 -10.13 9.18
CA LEU A 351 10.13 -9.49 8.34
C LEU A 351 8.97 -10.42 8.02
N ARG A 352 9.23 -11.72 7.83
CA ARG A 352 8.19 -12.75 7.70
C ARG A 352 7.26 -12.74 8.91
N VAL A 353 7.79 -12.78 10.13
CA VAL A 353 6.97 -12.74 11.35
C VAL A 353 6.14 -11.45 11.44
N LEU A 354 6.70 -10.29 11.07
CA LEU A 354 5.95 -9.03 11.03
C LEU A 354 4.82 -9.06 9.98
N MET A 355 5.07 -9.64 8.81
CA MET A 355 4.04 -9.84 7.78
C MET A 355 2.94 -10.78 8.28
N GLU A 356 3.30 -11.88 8.96
CA GLU A 356 2.35 -12.82 9.58
C GLU A 356 1.47 -12.12 10.64
N MET A 357 2.06 -11.29 11.51
CA MET A 357 1.30 -10.48 12.48
C MET A 357 0.32 -9.51 11.81
N CYS A 358 0.71 -8.89 10.69
CA CYS A 358 -0.16 -7.98 9.95
C CYS A 358 -1.32 -8.71 9.25
N ILE A 359 -1.08 -9.90 8.70
CA ILE A 359 -2.09 -10.73 8.03
C ILE A 359 -3.09 -11.29 9.05
N THR A 360 -2.59 -11.90 10.12
CA THR A 360 -3.42 -12.51 11.17
C THR A 360 -4.07 -11.48 12.09
N SER A 361 -3.62 -10.21 12.07
CA SER A 361 -3.97 -9.18 13.06
C SER A 361 -3.70 -9.60 14.51
N HIS A 362 -2.91 -10.65 14.72
CA HIS A 362 -2.47 -11.15 16.01
C HIS A 362 -1.03 -10.68 16.27
N PHE A 363 -0.91 -9.60 17.01
CA PHE A 363 0.37 -8.95 17.33
C PHE A 363 1.09 -9.61 18.51
N VAL A 364 1.17 -10.94 18.50
CA VAL A 364 1.88 -11.74 19.50
C VAL A 364 3.03 -12.46 18.82
N PHE A 365 4.24 -12.31 19.36
CA PHE A 365 5.42 -12.96 18.80
C PHE A 365 5.34 -14.48 18.96
N PRO A 366 5.61 -15.29 17.92
CA PRO A 366 5.45 -16.74 17.98
C PRO A 366 6.32 -17.38 19.08
N PRO A 367 5.77 -18.33 19.85
CA PRO A 367 6.55 -19.10 20.83
C PRO A 367 7.49 -20.08 20.13
N GLY A 368 8.74 -20.21 20.61
CA GLY A 368 9.70 -21.22 20.10
C GLY A 368 11.08 -20.69 19.69
N PHE A 369 11.32 -19.38 19.75
CA PHE A 369 12.65 -18.80 19.49
C PHE A 369 13.41 -18.56 20.80
N ASP A 370 14.66 -19.04 20.88
CA ASP A 370 15.56 -18.87 22.04
C ASP A 370 16.12 -17.44 22.11
N ASP A 371 15.24 -16.49 22.44
CA ASP A 371 15.55 -15.05 22.55
C ASP A 371 16.60 -14.80 23.65
N LEU A 372 16.54 -15.55 24.76
CA LEU A 372 17.41 -15.36 25.93
C LEU A 372 18.89 -15.63 25.65
N GLN A 373 19.21 -16.63 24.82
CA GLN A 373 20.60 -16.97 24.49
C GLN A 373 21.19 -15.98 23.47
N MET A 374 20.37 -15.46 22.56
CA MET A 374 20.80 -14.42 21.62
C MET A 374 21.08 -13.11 22.34
N HIS A 375 20.18 -12.68 23.24
CA HIS A 375 20.36 -11.45 24.02
C HIS A 375 21.59 -11.50 24.93
N SER A 376 21.93 -12.66 25.50
CA SER A 376 23.11 -12.79 26.37
C SER A 376 24.42 -12.69 25.59
N LEU A 377 24.52 -13.35 24.42
CA LEU A 377 25.69 -13.26 23.54
C LEU A 377 25.86 -11.84 22.98
N GLU A 378 24.76 -11.21 22.59
CA GLU A 378 24.73 -9.83 22.10
C GLU A 378 25.19 -8.83 23.16
N LYS A 379 24.70 -8.99 24.40
CA LYS A 379 25.13 -8.20 25.55
C LYS A 379 26.64 -8.32 25.76
N GLN A 380 27.19 -9.54 25.70
CA GLN A 380 28.63 -9.76 25.82
C GLN A 380 29.41 -9.06 24.71
N ASN A 381 29.00 -9.22 23.46
CA ASN A 381 29.68 -8.63 22.31
C ASN A 381 29.67 -7.09 22.35
N ILE A 382 28.56 -6.47 22.78
CA ILE A 382 28.47 -5.01 22.89
C ILE A 382 29.39 -4.50 24.00
N LEU A 383 29.45 -5.18 25.16
CA LEU A 383 30.33 -4.80 26.27
C LEU A 383 31.81 -4.95 25.91
N GLU A 384 32.19 -6.03 25.22
CA GLU A 384 33.55 -6.22 24.70
C GLU A 384 33.92 -5.11 23.72
N PHE A 385 33.01 -4.78 22.78
CA PHE A 385 33.22 -3.70 21.82
C PHE A 385 33.37 -2.34 22.49
N GLU A 386 32.50 -2.00 23.45
CA GLU A 386 32.56 -0.72 24.16
C GLU A 386 33.83 -0.64 25.03
N SER A 387 34.24 -1.74 25.66
CA SER A 387 35.51 -1.83 26.40
C SER A 387 36.71 -1.53 25.51
N HIS A 388 36.73 -2.05 24.27
CA HIS A 388 37.76 -1.71 23.29
C HIS A 388 37.71 -0.23 22.84
N LEU A 389 36.51 0.34 22.68
CA LEU A 389 36.35 1.77 22.38
C LEU A 389 36.84 2.66 23.53
N ALA A 390 36.50 2.33 24.77
CA ALA A 390 36.97 3.06 25.94
C ALA A 390 38.47 2.88 26.16
N ALA A 391 39.03 1.67 25.99
CA ALA A 391 40.47 1.45 26.06
C ALA A 391 41.25 2.34 25.08
N ALA A 392 40.69 2.59 23.90
CA ALA A 392 41.28 3.47 22.88
C ALA A 392 41.06 4.98 23.16
N SER A 393 40.04 5.36 23.93
CA SER A 393 39.66 6.77 24.17
C SER A 393 39.86 7.23 25.62
N THR A 394 39.09 6.68 26.56
CA THR A 394 38.95 7.15 27.96
C THR A 394 39.70 6.31 29.00
N LYS A 395 40.17 5.11 28.63
CA LYS A 395 40.87 4.10 29.48
C LYS A 395 40.12 3.70 30.76
N MET A 396 38.80 3.87 30.81
CA MET A 396 37.96 3.41 31.93
C MET A 396 37.47 1.97 31.67
N GLU A 397 37.43 1.14 32.72
CA GLU A 397 36.80 -0.18 32.66
C GLU A 397 35.27 -0.02 32.55
N ILE A 398 34.68 -0.64 31.52
CA ILE A 398 33.23 -0.60 31.30
C ILE A 398 32.58 -1.80 31.98
N THR A 399 31.52 -1.50 32.74
CA THR A 399 30.64 -2.48 33.39
C THR A 399 29.24 -2.32 32.85
N GLU A 400 28.36 -3.28 33.10
CA GLU A 400 26.96 -3.24 32.62
C GLU A 400 26.20 -1.97 33.05
N GLN A 401 26.58 -1.38 34.20
CA GLN A 401 25.94 -0.18 34.74
C GLN A 401 26.52 1.13 34.18
N THR A 402 27.73 1.08 33.61
CA THR A 402 28.42 2.25 33.04
C THR A 402 28.36 2.30 31.51
N SER A 403 27.82 1.26 30.88
CA SER A 403 27.64 1.18 29.44
C SER A 403 26.61 2.17 28.91
N LEU A 404 27.00 2.96 27.91
CA LEU A 404 26.10 3.84 27.17
C LEU A 404 25.54 3.16 25.92
N LEU A 405 26.29 2.22 25.34
CA LEU A 405 25.95 1.57 24.08
C LEU A 405 25.02 0.37 24.23
N LEU A 406 24.98 -0.29 25.39
CA LEU A 406 24.17 -1.49 25.60
C LEU A 406 22.67 -1.26 25.44
N SER A 407 22.18 -0.07 25.78
CA SER A 407 20.76 0.27 25.61
C SER A 407 20.40 0.76 24.21
N GLN A 408 21.40 1.11 23.39
CA GLN A 408 21.22 1.80 22.11
C GLN A 408 21.55 0.93 20.91
N LEU A 409 22.41 -0.07 21.07
CA LEU A 409 22.89 -0.92 19.99
C LEU A 409 22.20 -2.28 19.96
N ILE A 410 22.07 -2.79 18.74
CA ILE A 410 21.59 -4.14 18.45
C ILE A 410 22.51 -4.80 17.41
N THR A 411 22.61 -6.12 17.39
CA THR A 411 23.39 -6.87 16.41
C THR A 411 22.70 -6.83 15.05
N MET A 412 23.42 -6.40 14.02
CA MET A 412 22.95 -6.29 12.65
C MET A 412 23.05 -7.66 11.95
N GLU A 413 22.10 -8.53 12.22
CA GLU A 413 22.02 -9.84 11.56
C GLU A 413 20.64 -10.02 10.90
N PRO A 414 20.42 -9.42 9.72
CA PRO A 414 19.10 -9.37 9.12
C PRO A 414 18.61 -10.72 8.57
N PHE A 415 19.53 -11.67 8.32
CA PHE A 415 19.25 -13.04 7.88
C PHE A 415 19.18 -14.04 9.04
N GLY A 416 19.44 -13.60 10.27
CA GLY A 416 19.42 -14.45 11.46
C GLY A 416 18.01 -14.86 11.89
N ASN A 417 17.94 -15.54 13.03
CA ASN A 417 16.66 -15.95 13.63
C ASN A 417 15.70 -14.77 13.82
N PRO A 418 14.37 -15.00 13.76
CA PRO A 418 13.38 -13.96 14.04
C PRO A 418 13.65 -13.27 15.37
N ARG A 419 13.82 -11.95 15.32
CA ARG A 419 14.03 -11.13 16.53
C ARG A 419 12.69 -10.64 17.07
N ARG A 420 12.55 -10.64 18.39
CA ARG A 420 11.36 -10.11 19.06
C ARG A 420 11.34 -8.57 19.00
N PRO A 421 10.32 -7.95 18.39
CA PRO A 421 10.19 -6.50 18.38
C PRO A 421 9.82 -5.95 19.77
N PRO A 422 10.34 -4.75 20.14
CA PRO A 422 9.90 -4.03 21.34
C PRO A 422 8.39 -3.74 21.29
N GLN A 423 7.73 -3.74 22.44
CA GLN A 423 6.28 -3.51 22.52
C GLN A 423 5.85 -2.19 21.85
N ALA A 424 6.64 -1.13 22.01
CA ALA A 424 6.39 0.16 21.34
C ALA A 424 6.38 0.05 19.81
N THR A 425 7.22 -0.81 19.22
CA THR A 425 7.24 -1.06 17.77
C THR A 425 6.02 -1.88 17.35
N VAL A 426 5.63 -2.87 18.15
CA VAL A 426 4.43 -3.68 17.91
C VAL A 426 3.17 -2.81 17.94
N ASP A 427 3.02 -1.96 18.96
CA ASP A 427 1.90 -1.03 19.09
C ASP A 427 1.86 -0.02 17.94
N HIS A 428 3.03 0.44 17.48
CA HIS A 428 3.14 1.29 16.30
C HIS A 428 2.65 0.57 15.03
N ILE A 429 3.12 -0.65 14.76
CA ILE A 429 2.70 -1.44 13.60
C ILE A 429 1.20 -1.75 13.67
N LYS A 430 0.67 -2.08 14.85
CA LYS A 430 -0.77 -2.28 15.06
C LYS A 430 -1.58 -1.03 14.69
N THR A 431 -1.11 0.15 15.10
CA THR A 431 -1.74 1.44 14.77
C THR A 431 -1.66 1.74 13.26
N LEU A 432 -0.60 1.29 12.58
CA LEU A 432 -0.42 1.46 11.13
C LEU A 432 -1.23 0.47 10.29
N ASN A 433 -1.51 -0.74 10.79
CA ASN A 433 -2.14 -1.80 10.00
C ASN A 433 -3.55 -1.43 9.51
N SER A 434 -4.35 -0.78 10.37
CA SER A 434 -5.71 -0.32 10.02
C SER A 434 -5.74 0.76 8.93
N PRO A 435 -5.05 1.91 9.07
CA PRO A 435 -5.08 2.97 8.06
C PRO A 435 -4.38 2.58 6.75
N LEU A 436 -3.28 1.83 6.82
CA LEU A 436 -2.50 1.44 5.62
C LEU A 436 -2.99 0.13 4.99
N ARG A 437 -3.92 -0.58 5.64
CA ARG A 437 -4.50 -1.86 5.18
C ARG A 437 -3.42 -2.89 4.79
N LEU A 438 -2.31 -2.93 5.52
CA LEU A 438 -1.13 -3.75 5.18
C LEU A 438 -1.50 -5.23 5.09
N GLY A 439 -2.23 -5.75 6.09
CA GLY A 439 -2.72 -7.13 6.08
C GLY A 439 -3.58 -7.45 4.85
N HIS A 440 -4.48 -6.54 4.46
CA HIS A 440 -5.33 -6.71 3.28
C HIS A 440 -4.53 -6.73 1.97
N LEU A 441 -3.54 -5.85 1.83
CA LEU A 441 -2.66 -5.81 0.66
C LEU A 441 -1.87 -7.11 0.53
N LEU A 442 -1.36 -7.65 1.64
CA LEU A 442 -0.64 -8.92 1.67
C LEU A 442 -1.56 -10.11 1.35
N CYS A 443 -2.79 -10.16 1.87
CA CYS A 443 -3.78 -11.21 1.58
C CYS A 443 -4.22 -11.25 0.11
N ARG A 444 -4.11 -10.13 -0.62
CA ARG A 444 -4.40 -10.05 -2.06
C ARG A 444 -3.31 -10.64 -2.94
N SER A 445 -2.10 -10.83 -2.41
CA SER A 445 -1.00 -11.40 -3.20
C SER A 445 -1.26 -12.88 -3.51
N ARG A 446 -1.06 -13.27 -4.77
CA ARG A 446 -1.13 -14.66 -5.24
C ARG A 446 0.22 -15.23 -5.64
N ASN A 447 1.23 -14.38 -5.73
CA ASN A 447 2.56 -14.79 -6.16
C ASN A 447 3.61 -14.02 -5.35
N PRO A 448 4.03 -14.52 -4.17
CA PRO A 448 3.55 -15.74 -3.50
C PRO A 448 2.24 -15.52 -2.73
N ASP A 449 1.51 -16.60 -2.44
CA ASP A 449 0.30 -16.56 -1.60
C ASP A 449 0.68 -16.73 -0.12
N PHE A 450 0.85 -15.60 0.57
CA PHE A 450 1.25 -15.58 1.97
C PHE A 450 0.18 -16.16 2.90
N LEU A 451 -1.10 -15.97 2.57
CA LEU A 451 -2.20 -16.40 3.43
C LEU A 451 -2.30 -17.92 3.44
N LEU A 452 -2.24 -18.55 2.26
CA LEU A 452 -2.21 -20.00 2.14
C LEU A 452 -1.01 -20.61 2.86
N ASP A 453 0.16 -19.99 2.72
CA ASP A 453 1.38 -20.49 3.35
C ASP A 453 1.25 -20.48 4.88
N ILE A 454 0.71 -19.40 5.47
CA ILE A 454 0.46 -19.34 6.93
C ILE A 454 -0.51 -20.42 7.38
N ILE A 455 -1.62 -20.61 6.66
CA ILE A 455 -2.64 -21.61 6.99
C ILE A 455 -2.04 -23.02 6.96
N GLN A 456 -1.21 -23.32 5.96
CA GLN A 456 -0.52 -24.62 5.85
C GLN A 456 0.50 -24.83 6.98
N HIS A 457 1.22 -23.79 7.39
CA HIS A 457 2.22 -23.87 8.46
C HIS A 457 1.59 -24.00 9.86
N GLN A 458 0.52 -23.25 10.17
CA GLN A 458 -0.13 -23.25 11.50
C GLN A 458 -1.17 -24.37 11.68
N GLY A 459 -1.70 -24.90 10.56
CA GLY A 459 -2.79 -25.87 10.55
C GLY A 459 -4.16 -25.25 10.83
N SER A 460 -5.23 -25.98 10.51
CA SER A 460 -6.61 -25.47 10.57
C SER A 460 -7.05 -25.08 11.99
N SER A 461 -6.63 -25.80 13.02
CA SER A 461 -7.08 -25.57 14.40
C SER A 461 -6.58 -24.25 15.01
N GLN A 462 -5.35 -23.84 14.70
CA GLN A 462 -4.79 -22.57 15.19
C GLN A 462 -5.17 -21.38 14.31
N SER A 463 -5.53 -21.63 13.05
CA SER A 463 -5.84 -20.57 12.09
C SER A 463 -7.28 -20.05 12.17
N MET A 464 -8.26 -20.88 12.56
CA MET A 464 -9.67 -20.48 12.57
C MET A 464 -10.03 -19.23 13.42
N PRO A 465 -9.49 -19.01 14.63
CA PRO A 465 -9.85 -17.84 15.45
C PRO A 465 -9.53 -16.51 14.78
N TRP A 466 -8.33 -16.37 14.18
CA TRP A 466 -7.96 -15.14 13.48
C TRP A 466 -8.50 -15.07 12.06
N LEU A 467 -8.71 -16.21 11.40
CA LEU A 467 -9.38 -16.25 10.09
C LEU A 467 -10.79 -15.68 10.18
N ALA A 468 -11.50 -15.99 11.28
CA ALA A 468 -12.82 -15.42 11.56
C ALA A 468 -12.77 -13.89 11.63
N ASP A 469 -11.86 -13.35 12.44
CA ASP A 469 -11.65 -11.90 12.57
C ASP A 469 -11.21 -11.26 11.24
N LEU A 470 -10.39 -11.94 10.44
CA LEU A 470 -9.94 -11.45 9.13
C LEU A 470 -11.10 -11.36 8.13
N VAL A 471 -11.96 -12.38 8.04
CA VAL A 471 -13.18 -12.38 7.21
C VAL A 471 -14.15 -11.28 7.66
N HIS A 472 -14.26 -11.08 8.98
CA HIS A 472 -15.09 -10.02 9.56
C HIS A 472 -14.58 -8.62 9.29
N ASN A 473 -13.28 -8.43 9.10
CA ASN A 473 -12.68 -7.10 8.93
C ASN A 473 -12.35 -6.75 7.47
N SER A 474 -12.22 -7.74 6.57
CA SER A 474 -11.78 -7.50 5.18
C SER A 474 -12.86 -7.80 4.14
N GLU A 475 -13.23 -6.78 3.35
CA GLU A 475 -14.05 -6.96 2.16
C GLU A 475 -13.21 -7.58 1.04
N GLY A 476 -13.48 -8.86 0.73
CA GLY A 476 -12.84 -9.60 -0.36
C GLY A 476 -11.95 -10.78 0.04
N ALA A 477 -11.70 -11.02 1.33
CA ALA A 477 -10.96 -12.21 1.76
C ALA A 477 -11.68 -13.53 1.44
N LEU A 478 -13.01 -13.52 1.26
CA LEU A 478 -13.80 -14.70 0.92
C LEU A 478 -13.33 -15.36 -0.39
N ASN A 479 -13.05 -14.56 -1.42
CA ASN A 479 -12.55 -15.05 -2.70
C ASN A 479 -11.08 -15.54 -2.63
N HIS A 480 -10.44 -15.43 -1.47
CA HIS A 480 -8.99 -15.57 -1.30
C HIS A 480 -8.62 -16.72 -0.38
N LEU A 481 -9.60 -17.34 0.25
CA LEU A 481 -9.43 -18.44 1.20
C LEU A 481 -9.66 -19.79 0.51
N PRO A 482 -8.98 -20.87 0.96
CA PRO A 482 -9.32 -22.22 0.56
C PRO A 482 -10.80 -22.52 0.83
N VAL A 483 -11.41 -23.27 -0.08
CA VAL A 483 -12.78 -23.76 0.05
C VAL A 483 -13.00 -24.46 1.38
N GLN A 484 -12.04 -25.28 1.81
CA GLN A 484 -12.09 -26.01 3.08
C GLN A 484 -12.18 -25.08 4.30
N CYS A 485 -11.46 -23.96 4.29
CA CYS A 485 -11.53 -22.95 5.37
C CYS A 485 -12.87 -22.21 5.34
N LEU A 486 -13.42 -21.92 4.16
CA LEU A 486 -14.74 -21.31 4.01
C LEU A 486 -15.84 -22.24 4.55
N CYS A 487 -15.75 -23.54 4.26
CA CYS A 487 -16.66 -24.54 4.78
C CYS A 487 -16.52 -24.73 6.30
N GLU A 488 -15.30 -24.71 6.84
CA GLU A 488 -15.11 -24.76 8.30
C GLU A 488 -15.67 -23.51 8.99
N PHE A 489 -15.47 -22.34 8.37
CA PHE A 489 -16.00 -21.09 8.90
C PHE A 489 -17.53 -21.14 8.98
N LEU A 490 -18.21 -21.63 7.93
CA LEU A 490 -19.66 -21.84 7.93
C LEU A 490 -20.14 -22.73 9.09
N LEU A 491 -19.37 -23.77 9.45
CA LEU A 491 -19.71 -24.73 10.51
C LEU A 491 -19.36 -24.23 11.92
N SER A 492 -18.33 -23.40 12.05
CA SER A 492 -17.79 -22.91 13.33
C SER A 492 -18.51 -21.68 13.89
N SER A 493 -19.21 -20.90 13.05
CA SER A 493 -19.88 -19.68 13.50
C SER A 493 -21.11 -19.95 14.37
N SER A 494 -20.95 -19.79 15.68
CA SER A 494 -22.04 -19.69 16.66
C SER A 494 -22.90 -18.41 16.51
N HIS A 495 -22.57 -17.53 15.55
CA HIS A 495 -23.23 -16.23 15.33
C HIS A 495 -23.92 -16.21 13.95
N LYS A 496 -25.14 -16.76 13.88
CA LYS A 496 -25.98 -16.81 12.66
C LYS A 496 -26.63 -15.46 12.28
N GLN A 497 -26.17 -14.31 12.80
CA GLN A 497 -26.92 -13.04 12.73
C GLN A 497 -26.22 -11.86 12.02
N GLU A 498 -25.15 -12.08 11.25
CA GLU A 498 -24.46 -10.96 10.58
C GLU A 498 -24.49 -11.09 9.05
N GLY A 499 -24.71 -9.97 8.34
CA GLY A 499 -24.83 -9.92 6.88
C GLY A 499 -23.64 -10.51 6.10
N LYS A 500 -22.48 -10.72 6.75
CA LYS A 500 -21.31 -11.40 6.16
C LYS A 500 -21.46 -12.93 6.09
N TYR A 501 -22.20 -13.54 7.01
CA TYR A 501 -22.56 -14.96 6.93
C TYR A 501 -23.40 -15.24 5.69
N GLN A 502 -24.33 -14.34 5.37
CA GLN A 502 -25.14 -14.40 4.15
C GLN A 502 -24.29 -14.20 2.89
N GLN A 503 -23.29 -13.31 2.92
CA GLN A 503 -22.35 -13.12 1.79
C GLN A 503 -21.49 -14.36 1.54
N LEU A 504 -20.96 -15.00 2.59
CA LEU A 504 -20.23 -16.26 2.51
C LEU A 504 -21.11 -17.37 1.93
N LEU A 505 -22.33 -17.52 2.46
CA LEU A 505 -23.26 -18.53 2.03
C LEU A 505 -23.63 -18.33 0.55
N LYS A 506 -23.88 -17.08 0.13
CA LYS A 506 -24.10 -16.73 -1.28
C LYS A 506 -22.86 -17.02 -2.14
N HIS A 507 -21.65 -16.81 -1.62
CA HIS A 507 -20.41 -17.13 -2.33
C HIS A 507 -20.24 -18.65 -2.53
N LEU A 508 -20.42 -19.46 -1.49
CA LEU A 508 -20.38 -20.92 -1.58
C LEU A 508 -21.50 -21.47 -2.49
N GLN A 509 -22.70 -20.90 -2.42
CA GLN A 509 -23.80 -21.21 -3.34
C GLN A 509 -23.44 -20.86 -4.78
N ASN A 510 -22.81 -19.71 -5.03
CA ASN A 510 -22.36 -19.34 -6.38
C ASN A 510 -21.30 -20.32 -6.91
N ILE A 511 -20.37 -20.81 -6.07
CA ILE A 511 -19.39 -21.84 -6.45
C ILE A 511 -20.10 -23.13 -6.91
N LEU A 512 -21.20 -23.51 -6.25
CA LEU A 512 -21.94 -24.73 -6.61
C LEU A 512 -22.94 -24.54 -7.76
N THR A 513 -23.52 -23.35 -7.95
CA THR A 513 -24.66 -23.13 -8.86
C THR A 513 -24.28 -22.45 -10.18
N ASP A 514 -23.17 -21.71 -10.24
CA ASP A 514 -22.72 -21.04 -11.47
C ASP A 514 -21.91 -22.01 -12.36
N PRO A 515 -22.38 -22.34 -13.57
CA PRO A 515 -21.68 -23.26 -14.48
C PRO A 515 -20.34 -22.73 -15.00
N LYS A 516 -20.01 -21.45 -14.79
CA LYS A 516 -18.73 -20.84 -15.20
C LYS A 516 -17.60 -21.00 -14.18
N GLN A 517 -17.88 -21.54 -13.00
CA GLN A 517 -16.89 -21.75 -11.94
C GLN A 517 -16.09 -23.03 -12.19
N ASP A 518 -14.92 -23.14 -11.54
CA ASP A 518 -14.06 -24.31 -11.67
C ASP A 518 -14.70 -25.55 -11.04
N SER A 519 -14.75 -26.66 -11.78
CA SER A 519 -15.32 -27.92 -11.30
C SER A 519 -14.59 -28.49 -10.08
N SER A 520 -13.29 -28.20 -9.92
CA SER A 520 -12.48 -28.63 -8.76
C SER A 520 -12.99 -28.02 -7.46
N ASN A 521 -13.27 -26.71 -7.45
CA ASN A 521 -13.73 -26.01 -6.25
C ASN A 521 -15.10 -26.52 -5.80
N ALA A 522 -16.00 -26.78 -6.75
CA ALA A 522 -17.30 -27.37 -6.45
C ALA A 522 -17.18 -28.80 -5.87
N CYS A 523 -16.26 -29.60 -6.39
CA CYS A 523 -15.97 -30.93 -5.82
C CYS A 523 -15.41 -30.83 -4.40
N GLU A 524 -14.47 -29.91 -4.15
CA GLU A 524 -13.88 -29.71 -2.82
C GLU A 524 -14.90 -29.27 -1.76
N VAL A 525 -15.85 -28.37 -2.12
CA VAL A 525 -16.97 -27.99 -1.21
C VAL A 525 -17.74 -29.24 -0.80
N LEU A 526 -18.17 -30.04 -1.79
CA LEU A 526 -19.00 -31.23 -1.55
C LEU A 526 -18.22 -32.30 -0.78
N GLU A 527 -16.98 -32.57 -1.16
CA GLU A 527 -16.10 -33.53 -0.51
C GLU A 527 -15.89 -33.18 0.97
N TYR A 528 -15.73 -31.89 1.29
CA TYR A 528 -15.53 -31.42 2.66
C TYR A 528 -16.69 -31.79 3.59
N PHE A 529 -17.93 -31.49 3.19
CA PHE A 529 -19.09 -31.80 4.01
C PHE A 529 -19.44 -33.30 3.97
N LEU A 530 -19.33 -33.95 2.82
CA LEU A 530 -19.71 -35.35 2.65
C LEU A 530 -18.79 -36.31 3.42
N LYS A 531 -17.47 -36.05 3.46
CA LYS A 531 -16.55 -36.82 4.32
C LYS A 531 -16.90 -36.72 5.81
N ARG A 532 -17.50 -35.62 6.24
CA ARG A 532 -17.89 -35.41 7.65
C ARG A 532 -19.19 -36.14 8.01
N LEU A 533 -19.93 -36.68 7.04
CA LEU A 533 -21.12 -37.51 7.29
C LEU A 533 -20.76 -38.84 7.96
N SER A 534 -19.57 -39.39 7.71
CA SER A 534 -19.10 -40.60 8.38
C SER A 534 -18.52 -40.34 9.78
N SER A 535 -18.40 -39.07 10.21
CA SER A 535 -17.90 -38.71 11.54
C SER A 535 -19.05 -38.53 12.53
N PRO A 536 -19.12 -39.31 13.63
CA PRO A 536 -20.28 -39.33 14.53
C PRO A 536 -20.52 -38.01 15.28
N SER A 537 -19.48 -37.21 15.53
CA SER A 537 -19.58 -35.94 16.27
C SER A 537 -20.02 -34.74 15.42
N ASN A 538 -19.74 -34.76 14.11
CA ASN A 538 -19.87 -33.58 13.24
C ASN A 538 -20.96 -33.74 12.16
N ARG A 539 -21.64 -34.88 12.12
CA ARG A 539 -22.61 -35.26 11.07
C ARG A 539 -23.79 -34.29 10.96
N THR A 540 -24.47 -33.98 12.06
CA THR A 540 -25.65 -33.09 12.07
C THR A 540 -25.30 -31.68 11.58
N LEU A 541 -24.13 -31.18 11.96
CA LEU A 541 -23.61 -29.90 11.49
C LEU A 541 -23.29 -29.93 9.98
N ALA A 542 -22.68 -31.02 9.50
CA ALA A 542 -22.39 -31.20 8.08
C ALA A 542 -23.66 -31.28 7.21
N ILE A 543 -24.70 -31.99 7.66
CA ILE A 543 -26.00 -32.06 6.97
C ILE A 543 -26.66 -30.67 6.93
N THR A 544 -26.63 -29.93 8.05
CA THR A 544 -27.17 -28.57 8.11
C THR A 544 -26.41 -27.63 7.16
N GLY A 545 -25.08 -27.73 7.12
CA GLY A 545 -24.24 -26.98 6.18
C GLY A 545 -24.55 -27.31 4.72
N LEU A 546 -24.67 -28.60 4.37
CA LEU A 546 -25.04 -29.04 3.03
C LEU A 546 -26.40 -28.50 2.59
N LYS A 547 -27.43 -28.60 3.46
CA LYS A 547 -28.76 -28.04 3.19
C LYS A 547 -28.67 -26.55 2.86
N LEU A 548 -27.90 -25.78 3.64
CA LEU A 548 -27.73 -24.34 3.45
C LEU A 548 -26.99 -23.96 2.15
N VAL A 549 -25.99 -24.74 1.73
CA VAL A 549 -25.20 -24.43 0.54
C VAL A 549 -25.87 -24.93 -0.74
N ILE A 550 -26.68 -26.00 -0.67
CA ILE A 550 -27.37 -26.58 -1.83
C ILE A 550 -28.73 -25.93 -2.09
N SER A 551 -29.47 -25.55 -1.04
CA SER A 551 -30.72 -24.79 -1.15
C SER A 551 -30.46 -23.28 -1.06
N PRO A 552 -30.61 -22.50 -2.15
CA PRO A 552 -30.70 -21.05 -2.02
C PRO A 552 -31.98 -20.72 -1.24
N VAL A 553 -31.83 -20.17 -0.04
CA VAL A 553 -32.97 -19.65 0.73
C VAL A 553 -33.56 -18.49 -0.07
N ASN A 554 -34.80 -18.61 -0.53
CA ASN A 554 -35.52 -17.50 -1.15
C ASN A 554 -35.68 -16.38 -0.10
N GLU A 555 -35.43 -15.12 -0.50
CA GLU A 555 -35.48 -13.94 0.40
C GLU A 555 -36.83 -13.80 1.14
N ASP A 556 -37.91 -14.39 0.62
CA ASP A 556 -39.26 -14.37 1.22
C ASP A 556 -39.41 -15.25 2.48
N GLU A 557 -38.53 -16.23 2.74
CA GLU A 557 -38.61 -17.06 3.95
C GLU A 557 -37.89 -16.45 5.16
N VAL A 558 -37.08 -15.41 4.95
CA VAL A 558 -36.28 -14.76 6.02
C VAL A 558 -37.18 -14.00 7.00
N MET A 559 -38.35 -13.53 6.56
CA MET A 559 -39.32 -12.85 7.43
C MET A 559 -40.13 -13.77 8.35
N GLU A 560 -40.08 -15.10 8.18
CA GLU A 560 -40.81 -16.06 9.02
C GLU A 560 -39.94 -16.77 10.07
N VAL A 561 -38.64 -16.44 10.18
CA VAL A 561 -37.73 -17.11 11.11
C VAL A 561 -37.82 -16.56 12.55
N ASP A 562 -38.47 -15.41 12.74
CA ASP A 562 -38.68 -14.77 14.06
C ASP A 562 -39.87 -15.31 14.86
N ARG A 563 -40.60 -16.32 14.34
CA ARG A 563 -41.52 -17.09 15.17
C ARG A 563 -40.83 -18.37 15.54
N GLU A 564 -40.66 -18.57 16.86
CA GLU A 564 -40.30 -19.81 17.54
C GLU A 564 -40.90 -21.04 16.84
N LYS A 565 -40.23 -21.51 15.78
CA LYS A 565 -40.49 -22.82 15.19
C LYS A 565 -39.67 -23.76 16.05
N ASP A 566 -40.39 -24.51 16.86
CA ASP A 566 -39.93 -25.63 17.67
C ASP A 566 -38.73 -26.32 17.00
N PRO A 567 -37.58 -26.53 17.68
CA PRO A 567 -36.38 -27.15 17.09
C PRO A 567 -36.63 -28.54 16.46
N ASN A 568 -37.75 -29.16 16.78
CA ASN A 568 -38.22 -30.44 16.26
C ASN A 568 -39.13 -30.33 15.00
N SER A 569 -39.30 -29.15 14.41
CA SER A 569 -40.26 -28.93 13.30
C SER A 569 -39.64 -28.86 11.90
N ILE A 570 -38.31 -28.83 11.77
CA ILE A 570 -37.65 -29.15 10.50
C ILE A 570 -37.67 -30.66 10.38
N LYS A 571 -38.76 -31.22 9.84
CA LYS A 571 -38.77 -32.64 9.42
C LYS A 571 -37.54 -32.88 8.54
N ASP A 572 -36.82 -33.96 8.82
CA ASP A 572 -35.65 -34.43 8.10
C ASP A 572 -35.97 -34.82 6.65
N ASP A 573 -36.33 -33.85 5.82
CA ASP A 573 -36.57 -34.07 4.41
C ASP A 573 -35.22 -34.28 3.69
N PRO A 574 -34.96 -35.46 3.10
CA PRO A 574 -33.74 -35.73 2.35
C PRO A 574 -33.77 -35.16 0.92
N SER A 575 -34.75 -34.31 0.57
CA SER A 575 -34.88 -33.68 -0.75
C SER A 575 -33.61 -32.95 -1.22
N TRP A 576 -32.81 -32.41 -0.30
CA TRP A 576 -31.50 -31.82 -0.60
C TRP A 576 -30.55 -32.81 -1.31
N LEU A 577 -30.62 -34.09 -0.95
CA LEU A 577 -29.80 -35.16 -1.49
C LEU A 577 -30.40 -35.75 -2.78
N THR A 578 -31.70 -36.06 -2.76
CA THR A 578 -32.34 -36.81 -3.84
C THR A 578 -32.74 -35.94 -5.03
N GLU A 579 -33.07 -34.66 -4.80
CA GLU A 579 -33.57 -33.76 -5.84
C GLU A 579 -32.64 -32.59 -6.15
N GLN A 580 -31.99 -31.99 -5.15
CA GLN A 580 -31.23 -30.75 -5.35
C GLN A 580 -29.77 -31.00 -5.71
N LEU A 581 -29.10 -31.95 -5.04
CA LEU A 581 -27.70 -32.30 -5.34
C LEU A 581 -27.48 -32.73 -6.81
N PRO A 582 -28.36 -33.53 -7.45
CA PRO A 582 -28.21 -33.90 -8.86
C PRO A 582 -28.45 -32.75 -9.85
N LYS A 583 -29.07 -31.64 -9.42
CA LYS A 583 -29.34 -30.47 -10.27
C LYS A 583 -28.13 -29.52 -10.40
N LEU A 584 -27.05 -29.77 -9.67
CA LEU A 584 -25.85 -28.93 -9.71
C LEU A 584 -25.10 -29.07 -11.05
N PRO A 585 -24.62 -27.97 -11.66
CA PRO A 585 -23.91 -27.98 -12.95
C PRO A 585 -22.71 -28.94 -13.02
N HIS A 586 -21.97 -29.11 -11.93
CA HIS A 586 -20.75 -29.94 -11.87
C HIS A 586 -20.98 -31.31 -11.20
N PHE A 587 -22.23 -31.77 -11.10
CA PHE A 587 -22.59 -33.04 -10.43
C PHE A 587 -21.84 -34.25 -11.00
N GLU A 588 -21.72 -34.36 -12.33
CA GLU A 588 -21.05 -35.50 -12.97
C GLU A 588 -19.57 -35.64 -12.57
N ALA A 589 -18.88 -34.52 -12.31
CA ALA A 589 -17.50 -34.52 -11.85
C ALA A 589 -17.37 -34.93 -10.37
N ALA A 590 -18.31 -34.49 -9.53
CA ALA A 590 -18.33 -34.81 -8.09
C ALA A 590 -18.91 -36.19 -7.78
N ARG A 591 -19.70 -36.79 -8.69
CA ARG A 591 -20.45 -38.04 -8.48
C ARG A 591 -19.62 -39.18 -7.87
N PRO A 592 -18.41 -39.51 -8.33
CA PRO A 592 -17.62 -40.61 -7.74
C PRO A 592 -17.31 -40.40 -6.26
N GLN A 593 -16.94 -39.16 -5.89
CA GLN A 593 -16.61 -38.80 -4.50
C GLN A 593 -17.85 -38.79 -3.61
N ILE A 594 -19.00 -38.35 -4.14
CA ILE A 594 -20.29 -38.37 -3.44
C ILE A 594 -20.69 -39.81 -3.12
N VAL A 595 -20.64 -40.70 -4.12
CA VAL A 595 -20.98 -42.13 -3.97
C VAL A 595 -20.09 -42.79 -2.91
N GLN A 596 -18.78 -42.54 -2.96
CA GLN A 596 -17.84 -43.09 -1.97
C GLN A 596 -18.15 -42.59 -0.55
N SER A 597 -18.40 -41.29 -0.38
CA SER A 597 -18.68 -40.70 0.94
C SER A 597 -20.01 -41.19 1.52
N LEU A 598 -21.04 -41.34 0.69
CA LEU A 598 -22.35 -41.86 1.11
C LEU A 598 -22.29 -43.34 1.49
N ARG A 599 -21.51 -44.16 0.77
CA ARG A 599 -21.26 -45.57 1.15
C ARG A 599 -20.70 -45.67 2.55
N GLN A 600 -19.69 -44.84 2.88
CA GLN A 600 -19.11 -44.79 4.22
C GLN A 600 -20.08 -44.23 5.26
N ALA A 601 -20.91 -43.24 4.90
CA ALA A 601 -21.92 -42.68 5.79
C ALA A 601 -23.01 -43.69 6.17
N CYS A 602 -23.43 -44.57 5.24
CA CYS A 602 -24.38 -45.65 5.53
C CYS A 602 -23.94 -46.56 6.69
N LEU A 603 -22.64 -46.82 6.83
CA LEU A 603 -22.09 -47.68 7.89
C LEU A 603 -22.15 -47.03 9.29
N VAL A 604 -22.37 -45.71 9.38
CA VAL A 604 -22.30 -44.98 10.66
C VAL A 604 -23.63 -44.25 11.00
N GLU A 605 -24.51 -44.00 10.02
CA GLU A 605 -25.76 -43.22 10.18
C GLU A 605 -26.81 -43.92 11.07
N ASN A 606 -27.32 -43.25 12.10
CA ASN A 606 -28.26 -43.87 13.05
C ASN A 606 -29.72 -43.67 12.67
N GLU A 607 -30.03 -42.71 11.78
CA GLU A 607 -31.38 -42.39 11.35
C GLU A 607 -31.84 -43.26 10.16
N PRO A 608 -32.87 -44.11 10.31
CA PRO A 608 -33.34 -45.01 9.25
C PRO A 608 -33.82 -44.29 7.98
N GLU A 609 -34.46 -43.12 8.12
CA GLU A 609 -34.97 -42.33 6.99
C GLU A 609 -33.83 -41.79 6.12
N LEU A 610 -32.75 -41.30 6.74
CA LEU A 610 -31.54 -40.82 6.03
C LEU A 610 -30.77 -41.97 5.38
N VAL A 611 -30.64 -43.12 6.05
CA VAL A 611 -30.05 -44.32 5.44
C VAL A 611 -30.85 -44.75 4.21
N THR A 612 -32.18 -44.71 4.28
CA THR A 612 -33.05 -45.01 3.12
C THR A 612 -32.80 -44.03 1.98
N ALA A 613 -32.66 -42.73 2.27
CA ALA A 613 -32.33 -41.73 1.26
C ALA A 613 -30.94 -41.95 0.63
N TYR A 614 -29.93 -42.31 1.43
CA TYR A 614 -28.60 -42.66 0.94
C TYR A 614 -28.66 -43.88 0.01
N LEU A 615 -29.40 -44.92 0.38
CA LEU A 615 -29.59 -46.13 -0.43
C LEU A 615 -30.32 -45.82 -1.75
N CYS A 616 -31.40 -45.03 -1.72
CA CYS A 616 -32.11 -44.60 -2.92
C CYS A 616 -31.20 -43.77 -3.86
N PHE A 617 -30.35 -42.91 -3.29
CA PHE A 617 -29.38 -42.14 -4.07
C PHE A 617 -28.32 -43.04 -4.70
N LEU A 618 -27.74 -43.97 -3.93
CA LEU A 618 -26.76 -44.94 -4.44
C LEU A 618 -27.37 -45.83 -5.53
N ALA A 619 -28.59 -46.32 -5.35
CA ALA A 619 -29.27 -47.13 -6.37
C ALA A 619 -29.46 -46.39 -7.70
N ARG A 620 -29.62 -45.07 -7.67
CA ARG A 620 -29.85 -44.23 -8.85
C ARG A 620 -28.56 -43.73 -9.52
N TYR A 621 -27.50 -43.47 -8.74
CA TYR A 621 -26.31 -42.77 -9.22
C TYR A 621 -24.98 -43.52 -9.04
N ALA A 622 -24.95 -44.65 -8.34
CA ALA A 622 -23.73 -45.45 -8.15
C ALA A 622 -23.39 -46.37 -9.35
N SER A 623 -23.88 -46.06 -10.55
CA SER A 623 -23.58 -46.82 -11.78
C SER A 623 -22.11 -46.63 -12.17
N GLY A 624 -21.30 -47.65 -11.90
CA GLY A 624 -19.85 -47.62 -12.05
C GLY A 624 -19.26 -48.87 -12.73
N ASN A 625 -17.94 -48.94 -12.79
CA ASN A 625 -17.23 -50.11 -13.33
C ASN A 625 -17.47 -51.37 -12.46
N LEU A 626 -17.18 -52.56 -12.99
CA LEU A 626 -17.43 -53.84 -12.30
C LEU A 626 -16.77 -53.91 -10.91
N SER A 627 -15.61 -53.27 -10.73
CA SER A 627 -14.93 -53.16 -9.44
C SER A 627 -15.71 -52.31 -8.42
N GLU A 628 -16.23 -51.16 -8.85
CA GLU A 628 -16.96 -50.23 -7.98
C GLU A 628 -18.30 -50.82 -7.52
N MET A 629 -18.95 -51.59 -8.41
CA MET A 629 -20.14 -52.36 -8.05
C MET A 629 -19.81 -53.50 -7.08
N GLY A 630 -18.65 -54.16 -7.23
CA GLY A 630 -18.16 -55.16 -6.29
C GLY A 630 -17.97 -54.58 -4.89
N ASP A 631 -17.32 -53.42 -4.79
CA ASP A 631 -17.09 -52.76 -3.50
C ASP A 631 -18.41 -52.25 -2.88
N LEU A 632 -19.35 -51.74 -3.71
CA LEU A 632 -20.68 -51.34 -3.23
C LEU A 632 -21.44 -52.53 -2.65
N VAL A 633 -21.42 -53.68 -3.32
CA VAL A 633 -22.09 -54.90 -2.82
C VAL A 633 -21.48 -55.35 -1.49
N LEU A 634 -20.16 -55.25 -1.33
CA LEU A 634 -19.48 -55.56 -0.08
C LEU A 634 -19.92 -54.63 1.06
N ASP A 635 -19.94 -53.32 0.83
CA ASP A 635 -20.37 -52.34 1.84
C ASP A 635 -21.85 -52.51 2.20
N MET A 636 -22.71 -52.81 1.23
CA MET A 636 -24.13 -53.08 1.48
C MET A 636 -24.33 -54.39 2.27
N ALA A 637 -23.54 -55.43 1.98
CA ALA A 637 -23.54 -56.66 2.76
C ALA A 637 -23.10 -56.39 4.20
N GLN A 638 -22.07 -55.56 4.41
CA GLN A 638 -21.62 -55.13 5.73
C GLN A 638 -22.72 -54.36 6.47
N LEU A 639 -23.40 -53.42 5.81
CA LEU A 639 -24.54 -52.69 6.37
C LEU A 639 -25.66 -53.65 6.85
N ILE A 640 -25.99 -54.67 6.05
CA ILE A 640 -27.03 -55.65 6.37
C ILE A 640 -26.64 -56.52 7.57
N VAL A 641 -25.39 -56.96 7.64
CA VAL A 641 -24.91 -57.86 8.69
C VAL A 641 -24.66 -57.11 10.01
N GLU A 642 -23.95 -55.98 9.95
CA GLU A 642 -23.51 -55.27 11.16
C GLU A 642 -24.58 -54.33 11.73
N ARG A 643 -25.57 -53.91 10.93
CA ARG A 643 -26.59 -52.92 11.33
C ARG A 643 -28.02 -53.43 11.15
N SER A 644 -28.23 -54.68 11.57
CA SER A 644 -29.51 -55.39 11.47
C SER A 644 -30.70 -54.66 12.10
N THR A 645 -30.48 -53.87 13.16
CA THR A 645 -31.53 -53.07 13.83
C THR A 645 -32.07 -51.95 12.93
N ILE A 646 -31.20 -51.25 12.20
CA ILE A 646 -31.61 -50.20 11.27
C ILE A 646 -32.21 -50.79 10.01
N ILE A 647 -31.66 -51.91 9.53
CA ILE A 647 -32.22 -52.59 8.37
C ILE A 647 -33.62 -53.16 8.67
N SER A 648 -33.85 -53.62 9.90
CA SER A 648 -35.19 -54.08 10.34
C SER A 648 -36.23 -52.96 10.41
N SER A 649 -35.82 -51.70 10.56
CA SER A 649 -36.74 -50.55 10.56
C SER A 649 -36.96 -49.96 9.16
N ILE A 650 -36.02 -50.16 8.22
CA ILE A 650 -36.14 -49.71 6.82
C ILE A 650 -36.93 -50.72 5.99
N LEU A 651 -36.68 -52.01 6.19
CA LEU A 651 -37.42 -53.05 5.49
C LEU A 651 -38.85 -53.09 6.01
N PRO A 652 -39.85 -53.16 5.12
CA PRO A 652 -41.23 -53.30 5.54
C PRO A 652 -41.34 -54.55 6.42
N THR A 653 -41.82 -54.39 7.66
CA THR A 653 -42.19 -55.52 8.50
C THR A 653 -43.13 -56.40 7.69
N GLN A 654 -42.70 -57.62 7.37
CA GLN A 654 -43.58 -58.63 6.80
C GLN A 654 -44.71 -58.83 7.81
N ASN A 655 -45.91 -58.34 7.46
CA ASN A 655 -47.13 -58.88 8.03
C ASN A 655 -47.39 -60.26 7.43
#